data_AF-A0A6G7PEY9-F1
#
_entry.id   AF-A0A6G7PEY9-F1
#
_cell.length_a   1.000
_cell.length_b   1.000
_cell.length_c   1.000
_cell.angle_alpha   90.00
_cell.angle_beta   90.00
_cell.angle_gamma   90.00
#
_symmetry.space_group_name_H-M   'P 1'
#
loop_
_entity.id
_entity.type
_entity.pdbx_description
1 polymer ?
#
loop_
_entity_poly.entity_id
_entity_poly.type
_entity_poly.pdbx_seq_one_letter_code
_entity_poly.pdbx_strand_id
1 'polypeptide(L)'
;MSITINKRATWGKYASESTQEHASSPPRPSTRAWTGHMGVFIHYLGAGSTSDLETEEDCRREIASVYADHLPEFEGDIAYNFLVCRHGNVYEGRGYERGEGNGDAYVDGVGRNTGFYSIVGMIRSNDTVGEDMLRAMRDLIHHLRTEAPKRTGGMIFPHGHDFDTACPGDLGMYAIPGSTIDPSAPWTGVGGDIHVYRTQKWVNRTYRDAPGYLKCPENGRTGWSTVLSLTQGLQHELGISPTVQNFGPGTFNAVKNRWVMPDRDPSENIQRIYNGALWCKGYWASLDLTGWDADSQESTERLYRDMGLDYADEDKRHAMWPHVVRALMRMDQFRKVPGGDDHVRGIQQRLNSRYVAGIGIPAMYLVPCDGVYSRDVQQGLMMGIQYELGIAMGSINGYFGPGTQAALRGKGSATLTGDLRYLFRAACYFNSPTYTAQGERKYLPEDIAIDAQTGTHVGWLMDFQRFSQIPVTGHNDYTTWAQLLVSSGDVARDAAGCDCITEITAERGRLLKANGYQIVGRYLDEHLAPGDPYYLGKALKPGEPQTILNAGLRFFPIFQYNGTQLANFTYDKGYDQGKKAHQKAVEHGIGAGTCIYFGVDYDATDEEIGTHVVPYFNGVKAGLAELGGRYAFGVYGSRNVCIRVSDEAGARWSFVSGMSWGFSGNLGFPLPRNWSFNQIREYDFQPGWGLDHNIWRQGGDPGVSAVTP
;
A
#
# COMPACT_ATOMS: atom_id res chain seq x y z
N MET A 1 -9.25 30.23 -11.35
CA MET A 1 -10.62 30.20 -11.89
C MET A 1 -11.37 31.33 -11.22
N SER A 2 -12.15 32.13 -11.96
CA SER A 2 -12.88 33.24 -11.34
C SER A 2 -14.02 32.69 -10.48
N ILE A 3 -13.92 32.86 -9.17
CA ILE A 3 -15.00 32.50 -8.24
C ILE A 3 -16.11 33.55 -8.28
N THR A 4 -17.37 33.12 -8.24
CA THR A 4 -18.51 34.01 -8.06
C THR A 4 -18.85 34.11 -6.57
N ILE A 5 -18.66 35.28 -5.97
CA ILE A 5 -19.07 35.57 -4.60
C ILE A 5 -20.39 36.36 -4.65
N ASN A 6 -21.47 35.74 -4.19
CA ASN A 6 -22.80 36.33 -4.14
C ASN A 6 -22.83 37.44 -3.07
N LYS A 7 -23.18 38.65 -3.50
CA LYS A 7 -23.18 39.86 -2.67
C LYS A 7 -24.28 39.84 -1.63
N ARG A 8 -24.10 40.63 -0.57
CA ARG A 8 -25.06 40.78 0.54
C ARG A 8 -26.52 40.96 0.10
N ALA A 9 -26.77 41.74 -0.95
CA ALA A 9 -28.12 41.94 -1.51
C ALA A 9 -28.84 40.63 -1.94
N THR A 10 -28.13 39.54 -2.25
CA THR A 10 -28.75 38.27 -2.65
C THR A 10 -29.45 37.57 -1.49
N TRP A 11 -28.95 37.74 -0.26
CA TRP A 11 -29.49 37.12 0.95
C TRP A 11 -30.13 38.13 1.92
N GLY A 12 -29.66 39.39 1.94
CA GLY A 12 -30.15 40.44 2.83
C GLY A 12 -31.64 40.75 2.64
N LYS A 13 -32.21 40.48 1.46
CA LYS A 13 -33.65 40.59 1.19
C LYS A 13 -34.54 39.65 2.02
N TYR A 14 -33.95 38.64 2.66
CA TYR A 14 -34.66 37.71 3.56
C TYR A 14 -34.55 38.12 5.04
N ALA A 15 -33.79 39.18 5.36
CA ALA A 15 -33.74 39.72 6.72
C ALA A 15 -35.04 40.47 7.07
N SER A 16 -35.26 40.73 8.36
CA SER A 16 -36.44 41.48 8.81
C SER A 16 -36.48 42.88 8.21
N GLU A 17 -37.68 43.44 8.02
CA GLU A 17 -37.87 44.75 7.42
C GLU A 17 -37.03 45.85 8.08
N SER A 18 -36.86 45.79 9.41
CA SER A 18 -36.05 46.75 10.18
C SER A 18 -34.54 46.63 9.97
N THR A 19 -34.05 45.51 9.43
CA THR A 19 -32.62 45.24 9.24
C THR A 19 -32.22 44.97 7.79
N GLN A 20 -33.19 44.85 6.88
CA GLN A 20 -33.01 44.48 5.47
C GLN A 20 -32.08 45.42 4.70
N GLU A 21 -32.19 46.73 4.92
CA GLU A 21 -31.31 47.72 4.29
C GLU A 21 -29.84 47.50 4.70
N HIS A 22 -29.59 47.30 6.00
CA HIS A 22 -28.25 47.04 6.51
C HIS A 22 -27.73 45.68 6.02
N ALA A 23 -28.55 44.63 6.11
CA ALA A 23 -28.21 43.28 5.68
C ALA A 23 -27.85 43.21 4.18
N SER A 24 -28.46 44.06 3.35
CA SER A 24 -28.24 44.11 1.89
C SER A 24 -27.10 45.05 1.47
N SER A 25 -26.63 45.91 2.36
CA SER A 25 -25.57 46.89 2.10
C SER A 25 -24.17 46.25 2.15
N PRO A 26 -23.14 46.84 1.51
CA PRO A 26 -21.77 46.36 1.64
C PRO A 26 -21.30 46.31 3.12
N PRO A 27 -20.40 45.36 3.49
CA PRO A 27 -19.83 45.28 4.83
C PRO A 27 -19.20 46.58 5.31
N ARG A 28 -19.41 46.93 6.58
CA ARG A 28 -18.79 48.09 7.20
C ARG A 28 -17.39 47.73 7.71
N PRO A 29 -16.37 48.57 7.49
CA PRO A 29 -15.04 48.36 8.08
C PRO A 29 -15.11 48.39 9.61
N SER A 30 -14.40 47.45 10.25
CA SER A 30 -14.26 47.46 11.72
C SER A 30 -13.21 48.48 12.15
N THR A 31 -13.38 49.06 13.33
CA THR A 31 -12.37 49.93 13.97
C THR A 31 -11.22 49.13 14.59
N ARG A 32 -11.34 47.80 14.66
CA ARG A 32 -10.34 46.89 15.23
C ARG A 32 -9.32 46.44 14.17
N ALA A 33 -8.11 46.09 14.61
CA ALA A 33 -7.01 45.72 13.73
C ALA A 33 -7.36 44.55 12.80
N TRP A 34 -7.08 44.64 11.50
CA TRP A 34 -7.41 43.59 10.53
C TRP A 34 -6.37 43.47 9.43
N THR A 35 -5.78 42.29 9.31
CA THR A 35 -4.74 41.98 8.32
C THR A 35 -5.14 40.83 7.40
N GLY A 36 -5.82 39.80 7.93
CA GLY A 36 -6.27 38.63 7.17
C GLY A 36 -5.14 37.79 6.55
N HIS A 37 -3.88 38.01 6.95
CA HIS A 37 -2.69 37.50 6.24
C HIS A 37 -2.23 36.10 6.65
N MET A 38 -2.79 35.52 7.71
CA MET A 38 -2.30 34.25 8.27
C MET A 38 -2.93 33.04 7.56
N GLY A 39 -4.24 33.08 7.37
CA GLY A 39 -4.98 31.93 6.86
C GLY A 39 -6.49 32.06 6.99
N VAL A 40 -7.15 30.91 7.11
CA VAL A 40 -8.60 30.79 7.30
C VAL A 40 -8.94 29.88 8.48
N PHE A 41 -10.01 30.22 9.18
CA PHE A 41 -10.69 29.32 10.12
C PHE A 41 -11.98 28.82 9.48
N ILE A 42 -12.21 27.51 9.59
CA ILE A 42 -13.41 26.86 9.10
C ILE A 42 -14.41 26.70 10.25
N HIS A 43 -15.66 27.03 9.94
CA HIS A 43 -16.82 27.01 10.82
C HIS A 43 -17.96 26.18 10.19
N TYR A 44 -18.96 25.87 11.00
CA TYR A 44 -20.23 25.27 10.58
C TYR A 44 -21.41 25.98 11.24
N LEU A 45 -22.64 25.66 10.87
CA LEU A 45 -23.83 26.30 11.45
C LEU A 45 -24.19 25.81 12.86
N GLY A 46 -23.56 24.74 13.36
CA GLY A 46 -23.86 24.22 14.69
C GLY A 46 -24.81 23.01 14.70
N ALA A 47 -25.47 22.82 15.83
CA ALA A 47 -26.46 21.75 16.01
C ALA A 47 -27.72 22.00 15.16
N GLY A 48 -28.33 20.92 14.66
CA GLY A 48 -29.55 20.95 13.84
C GLY A 48 -29.83 19.61 13.17
N SER A 49 -31.04 19.41 12.63
CA SER A 49 -31.42 18.22 11.85
C SER A 49 -30.87 18.27 10.41
N THR A 50 -30.68 17.11 9.78
CA THR A 50 -29.89 16.87 8.55
C THR A 50 -30.50 17.30 7.20
N SER A 51 -31.53 18.16 7.18
CA SER A 51 -32.31 18.36 5.94
C SER A 51 -33.00 19.73 5.81
N ASP A 52 -32.55 20.77 6.50
CA ASP A 52 -33.25 22.08 6.47
C ASP A 52 -32.80 23.00 5.31
N LEU A 53 -31.66 22.74 4.66
CA LEU A 53 -31.11 23.59 3.58
C LEU A 53 -31.17 22.94 2.19
N GLU A 54 -32.33 22.45 1.76
CA GLU A 54 -32.48 21.70 0.51
C GLU A 54 -32.24 22.54 -0.75
N THR A 55 -32.55 23.84 -0.71
CA THR A 55 -32.43 24.76 -1.84
C THR A 55 -31.49 25.93 -1.55
N GLU A 56 -31.08 26.64 -2.61
CA GLU A 56 -30.34 27.90 -2.45
C GLU A 56 -31.15 28.99 -1.73
N GLU A 57 -32.47 28.96 -1.88
CA GLU A 57 -33.34 29.91 -1.18
C GLU A 57 -33.29 29.68 0.34
N ASP A 58 -33.30 28.41 0.76
CA ASP A 58 -33.16 28.03 2.17
C ASP A 58 -31.81 28.50 2.72
N CYS A 59 -30.74 28.34 1.95
CA CYS A 59 -29.43 28.85 2.33
C CYS A 59 -29.46 30.37 2.52
N ARG A 60 -30.06 31.14 1.61
CA ARG A 60 -30.11 32.60 1.73
C ARG A 60 -30.96 33.05 2.93
N ARG A 61 -32.03 32.33 3.25
CA ARG A 61 -32.84 32.56 4.46
C ARG A 61 -32.06 32.25 5.73
N GLU A 62 -31.31 31.16 5.74
CA GLU A 62 -30.46 30.78 6.87
C GLU A 62 -29.35 31.81 7.12
N ILE A 63 -28.71 32.34 6.07
CA ILE A 63 -27.72 33.43 6.23
C ILE A 63 -28.36 34.65 6.91
N ALA A 64 -29.59 35.01 6.53
CA ALA A 64 -30.31 36.11 7.16
C ALA A 64 -30.66 35.80 8.63
N SER A 65 -30.96 34.54 8.97
CA SER A 65 -31.15 34.10 10.36
C SER A 65 -29.86 34.23 11.17
N VAL A 66 -28.74 33.70 10.67
CA VAL A 66 -27.42 33.81 11.31
C VAL A 66 -27.04 35.28 11.51
N TYR A 67 -27.30 36.13 10.51
CA TYR A 67 -27.08 37.57 10.64
C TYR A 67 -27.92 38.20 11.76
N ALA A 68 -29.20 37.81 11.89
CA ALA A 68 -30.07 38.32 12.95
C ALA A 68 -29.59 37.90 14.34
N ASP A 69 -29.15 36.65 14.50
CA ASP A 69 -28.60 36.12 15.76
C ASP A 69 -27.29 36.81 16.15
N HIS A 70 -26.48 37.17 15.16
CA HIS A 70 -25.16 37.80 15.36
C HIS A 70 -25.22 39.30 15.59
N LEU A 71 -26.30 39.95 15.15
CA LEU A 71 -26.46 41.40 15.19
C LEU A 71 -26.21 42.01 16.59
N PRO A 72 -26.64 41.42 17.71
CA PRO A 72 -26.43 41.99 19.04
C PRO A 72 -24.99 41.89 19.56
N GLU A 73 -24.17 40.97 19.03
CA GLU A 73 -22.90 40.56 19.67
C GLU A 73 -21.66 41.00 18.90
N PHE A 74 -21.72 41.09 17.57
CA PHE A 74 -20.54 41.25 16.72
C PHE A 74 -20.57 42.60 16.00
N GLU A 75 -20.39 43.69 16.74
CA GLU A 75 -20.35 45.08 16.23
C GLU A 75 -21.55 45.44 15.31
N GLY A 76 -22.72 44.85 15.54
CA GLY A 76 -23.90 45.13 14.72
C GLY A 76 -23.86 44.48 13.32
N ASP A 77 -23.15 43.38 13.11
CA ASP A 77 -23.15 42.65 11.83
C ASP A 77 -22.91 41.14 12.03
N ILE A 78 -23.01 40.36 10.95
CA ILE A 78 -22.66 38.93 10.96
C ILE A 78 -21.18 38.72 11.32
N ALA A 79 -20.85 37.74 12.16
CA ALA A 79 -19.46 37.48 12.59
C ALA A 79 -18.54 36.93 11.48
N TYR A 80 -19.10 36.33 10.44
CA TYR A 80 -18.36 35.54 9.45
C TYR A 80 -18.01 36.32 8.19
N ASN A 81 -16.85 36.04 7.60
CA ASN A 81 -16.43 36.68 6.35
C ASN A 81 -17.22 36.16 5.15
N PHE A 82 -17.29 34.83 5.03
CA PHE A 82 -17.92 34.15 3.91
C PHE A 82 -18.69 32.93 4.39
N LEU A 83 -19.78 32.62 3.70
CA LEU A 83 -20.62 31.45 3.94
C LEU A 83 -20.68 30.63 2.65
N VAL A 84 -20.43 29.34 2.73
CA VAL A 84 -20.39 28.42 1.59
C VAL A 84 -21.53 27.42 1.74
N CYS A 85 -22.47 27.44 0.80
CA CYS A 85 -23.62 26.54 0.87
C CYS A 85 -23.29 25.14 0.36
N ARG A 86 -24.13 24.16 0.72
CA ARG A 86 -23.97 22.76 0.29
C ARG A 86 -24.05 22.57 -1.22
N HIS A 87 -24.68 23.49 -1.94
CA HIS A 87 -24.80 23.52 -3.40
C HIS A 87 -23.59 24.17 -4.10
N GLY A 88 -22.55 24.55 -3.36
CA GLY A 88 -21.31 25.11 -3.93
C GLY A 88 -21.35 26.61 -4.22
N ASN A 89 -22.33 27.35 -3.72
CA ASN A 89 -22.34 28.81 -3.81
C ASN A 89 -21.63 29.45 -2.62
N VAL A 90 -20.92 30.54 -2.88
CA VAL A 90 -20.30 31.38 -1.84
C VAL A 90 -21.07 32.67 -1.69
N TYR A 91 -21.36 33.05 -0.45
CA TYR A 91 -22.06 34.27 -0.07
C TYR A 91 -21.16 35.16 0.79
N GLU A 92 -21.21 36.47 0.52
CA GLU A 92 -20.51 37.50 1.26
C GLU A 92 -21.22 37.77 2.59
N GLY A 93 -20.56 37.50 3.71
CA GLY A 93 -20.92 38.01 5.03
C GLY A 93 -20.25 39.36 5.24
N ARG A 94 -19.22 39.42 6.10
CA ARG A 94 -18.32 40.58 6.20
C ARG A 94 -17.33 40.73 5.05
N GLY A 95 -17.27 39.76 4.14
CA GLY A 95 -16.43 39.80 2.96
C GLY A 95 -14.96 39.98 3.32
N TYR A 96 -14.33 41.02 2.78
CA TYR A 96 -12.91 41.34 3.01
C TYR A 96 -12.62 42.17 4.26
N GLU A 97 -13.64 42.46 5.07
CA GLU A 97 -13.51 43.18 6.34
C GLU A 97 -13.29 42.24 7.53
N ARG A 98 -13.02 42.79 8.71
CA ARG A 98 -12.73 41.99 9.92
C ARG A 98 -13.93 41.14 10.33
N GLY A 99 -13.78 39.81 10.31
CA GLY A 99 -14.69 38.86 10.95
C GLY A 99 -14.42 38.74 12.45
N GLU A 100 -15.46 38.41 13.22
CA GLU A 100 -15.35 38.16 14.67
C GLU A 100 -15.62 36.69 15.05
N GLY A 101 -15.84 35.83 14.07
CA GLY A 101 -16.25 34.44 14.28
C GLY A 101 -15.18 33.49 14.83
N ASN A 102 -13.89 33.84 14.90
CA ASN A 102 -12.81 32.90 15.24
C ASN A 102 -12.43 32.83 16.72
N GLY A 103 -13.13 33.58 17.58
CA GLY A 103 -12.88 33.64 19.02
C GLY A 103 -11.70 34.52 19.44
N ASP A 104 -11.65 34.87 20.72
CA ASP A 104 -10.60 35.71 21.32
C ASP A 104 -9.40 34.86 21.76
N ALA A 105 -8.59 34.47 20.79
CA ALA A 105 -7.37 33.69 21.00
C ALA A 105 -6.30 34.06 19.96
N TYR A 106 -5.10 33.49 20.11
CA TYR A 106 -3.93 33.82 19.31
C TYR A 106 -3.35 32.58 18.62
N VAL A 107 -2.79 32.77 17.43
CA VAL A 107 -1.95 31.79 16.74
C VAL A 107 -0.68 32.52 16.34
N ASP A 108 0.49 32.01 16.75
CA ASP A 108 1.80 32.62 16.51
C ASP A 108 1.86 34.12 16.89
N GLY A 109 1.22 34.48 18.01
CA GLY A 109 1.17 35.86 18.51
C GLY A 109 0.22 36.80 17.75
N VAL A 110 -0.50 36.31 16.73
CA VAL A 110 -1.51 37.08 16.00
C VAL A 110 -2.91 36.66 16.46
N GLY A 111 -3.75 37.62 16.84
CA GLY A 111 -5.13 37.35 17.22
C GLY A 111 -5.92 36.72 16.07
N ARG A 112 -6.74 35.70 16.34
CA ARG A 112 -7.45 34.92 15.31
C ARG A 112 -8.34 35.79 14.42
N ASN A 113 -9.13 36.67 15.01
CA ASN A 113 -9.96 37.64 14.29
C ASN A 113 -9.15 38.75 13.58
N THR A 114 -7.86 38.92 13.92
CA THR A 114 -6.96 39.90 13.28
C THR A 114 -6.27 39.30 12.04
N GLY A 115 -5.86 38.03 12.13
CA GLY A 115 -5.02 37.37 11.15
C GLY A 115 -5.75 36.46 10.16
N PHE A 116 -6.97 36.02 10.46
CA PHE A 116 -7.62 34.94 9.71
C PHE A 116 -9.02 35.31 9.23
N TYR A 117 -9.34 34.89 8.00
CA TYR A 117 -10.71 34.90 7.51
C TYR A 117 -11.54 33.81 8.19
N SER A 118 -12.82 34.09 8.42
CA SER A 118 -13.78 33.16 8.99
C SER A 118 -14.73 32.65 7.91
N ILE A 119 -14.64 31.36 7.55
CA ILE A 119 -15.43 30.72 6.50
C ILE A 119 -16.39 29.71 7.13
N VAL A 120 -17.69 29.87 6.93
CA VAL A 120 -18.71 28.91 7.39
C VAL A 120 -19.10 27.99 6.25
N GLY A 121 -18.94 26.69 6.43
CA GLY A 121 -19.69 25.72 5.65
C GLY A 121 -21.10 25.60 6.21
N MET A 122 -22.10 25.85 5.37
CA MET A 122 -23.50 25.82 5.78
C MET A 122 -24.02 24.40 5.91
N ILE A 123 -23.55 23.73 6.96
CA ILE A 123 -23.96 22.39 7.37
C ILE A 123 -24.22 22.35 8.88
N ARG A 124 -25.06 21.42 9.30
CA ARG A 124 -25.33 21.07 10.71
C ARG A 124 -24.49 19.88 11.17
N SER A 125 -24.48 19.61 12.47
CA SER A 125 -23.70 18.52 13.10
C SER A 125 -23.87 17.12 12.50
N ASN A 126 -24.97 16.85 11.81
CA ASN A 126 -25.28 15.52 11.27
C ASN A 126 -25.22 15.47 9.73
N ASP A 127 -24.94 16.61 9.08
CA ASP A 127 -24.90 16.69 7.62
C ASP A 127 -23.60 16.08 7.07
N THR A 128 -23.73 15.40 5.93
CA THR A 128 -22.58 14.95 5.16
C THR A 128 -22.10 16.06 4.22
N VAL A 129 -20.77 16.21 4.12
CA VAL A 129 -20.17 17.25 3.29
C VAL A 129 -20.12 16.79 1.83
N GLY A 130 -20.76 17.56 0.95
CA GLY A 130 -20.78 17.30 -0.49
C GLY A 130 -19.56 17.88 -1.23
N GLU A 131 -19.29 17.32 -2.42
CA GLU A 131 -18.19 17.76 -3.29
C GLU A 131 -18.31 19.25 -3.69
N ASP A 132 -19.52 19.72 -4.01
CA ASP A 132 -19.75 21.09 -4.45
C ASP A 132 -19.33 22.12 -3.40
N MET A 133 -19.67 21.88 -2.13
CA MET A 133 -19.23 22.73 -1.01
C MET A 133 -17.70 22.74 -0.89
N LEU A 134 -17.06 21.58 -0.95
CA LEU A 134 -15.59 21.47 -0.81
C LEU A 134 -14.86 22.17 -1.96
N ARG A 135 -15.39 22.07 -3.18
CA ARG A 135 -14.86 22.82 -4.34
C ARG A 135 -15.01 24.31 -4.14
N ALA A 136 -16.18 24.77 -3.70
CA ALA A 136 -16.43 26.18 -3.44
C ALA A 136 -15.54 26.74 -2.30
N MET A 137 -15.32 25.97 -1.23
CA MET A 137 -14.36 26.33 -0.18
C MET A 137 -12.94 26.42 -0.73
N ARG A 138 -12.51 25.44 -1.53
CA ARG A 138 -11.19 25.42 -2.15
C ARG A 138 -10.96 26.62 -3.05
N ASP A 139 -11.93 26.92 -3.92
CA ASP A 139 -11.87 28.04 -4.84
C ASP A 139 -11.90 29.37 -4.10
N LEU A 140 -12.67 29.47 -3.01
CA LEU A 140 -12.67 30.64 -2.14
C LEU A 140 -11.31 30.83 -1.47
N ILE A 141 -10.71 29.78 -0.90
CA ILE A 141 -9.38 29.87 -0.29
C ILE A 141 -8.33 30.25 -1.34
N HIS A 142 -8.43 29.72 -2.56
CA HIS A 142 -7.55 30.13 -3.66
C HIS A 142 -7.69 31.62 -3.94
N HIS A 143 -8.91 32.10 -4.13
CA HIS A 143 -9.22 33.52 -4.34
C HIS A 143 -8.71 34.40 -3.21
N LEU A 144 -8.89 33.99 -1.95
CA LEU A 144 -8.39 34.72 -0.79
C LEU A 144 -6.86 34.81 -0.77
N ARG A 145 -6.15 33.83 -1.33
CA ARG A 145 -4.68 33.84 -1.43
C ARG A 145 -4.17 34.67 -2.61
N THR A 146 -4.92 34.79 -3.70
CA THR A 146 -4.44 35.35 -4.97
C THR A 146 -5.02 36.72 -5.31
N GLU A 147 -6.31 36.93 -5.04
CA GLU A 147 -7.12 38.00 -5.64
C GLU A 147 -7.77 38.91 -4.60
N ALA A 148 -7.93 38.47 -3.35
CA ALA A 148 -8.52 39.31 -2.29
C ALA A 148 -7.69 40.60 -2.03
N PRO A 149 -8.36 41.73 -1.70
CA PRO A 149 -7.68 42.97 -1.33
C PRO A 149 -6.67 42.81 -0.19
N LYS A 150 -6.98 41.93 0.77
CA LYS A 150 -6.09 41.48 1.83
C LYS A 150 -5.84 39.99 1.65
N ARG A 151 -4.73 39.64 1.01
CA ARG A 151 -4.41 38.24 0.69
C ARG A 151 -4.11 37.45 1.96
N THR A 152 -4.66 36.25 2.04
CA THR A 152 -4.43 35.32 3.15
C THR A 152 -3.22 34.41 2.94
N GLY A 153 -2.75 33.83 4.04
CA GLY A 153 -1.62 32.90 4.07
C GLY A 153 -2.02 31.44 3.84
N GLY A 154 -1.08 30.55 4.13
CA GLY A 154 -1.22 29.11 3.89
C GLY A 154 -2.01 28.35 4.97
N MET A 155 -2.26 28.95 6.14
CA MET A 155 -2.87 28.24 7.26
C MET A 155 -4.36 27.98 7.05
N ILE A 156 -4.81 26.80 7.47
CA ILE A 156 -6.21 26.38 7.48
C ILE A 156 -6.42 25.68 8.82
N PHE A 157 -7.34 26.16 9.65
CA PHE A 157 -7.60 25.58 10.97
C PHE A 157 -9.09 25.35 11.20
N PRO A 158 -9.47 24.29 11.95
CA PRO A 158 -10.81 24.21 12.50
C PRO A 158 -10.98 25.28 13.57
N HIS A 159 -12.21 25.77 13.79
CA HIS A 159 -12.49 26.64 14.94
C HIS A 159 -11.98 26.03 16.28
N GLY A 160 -12.11 24.71 16.45
CA GLY A 160 -11.60 24.00 17.62
C GLY A 160 -10.08 23.89 17.77
N HIS A 161 -9.28 24.44 16.85
CA HIS A 161 -7.83 24.54 17.07
C HIS A 161 -7.57 25.42 18.30
N ASP A 162 -6.94 24.86 19.33
CA ASP A 162 -6.68 25.52 20.63
C ASP A 162 -7.90 26.26 21.22
N PHE A 163 -9.12 25.74 21.00
CA PHE A 163 -10.36 26.30 21.51
C PHE A 163 -11.36 25.18 21.77
N ASP A 164 -11.97 25.15 22.95
CA ASP A 164 -12.88 24.07 23.35
C ASP A 164 -14.26 24.24 22.71
N THR A 165 -14.42 23.72 21.49
CA THR A 165 -15.68 23.76 20.74
C THR A 165 -15.84 22.52 19.86
N ALA A 166 -17.10 22.17 19.58
CA ALA A 166 -17.43 21.16 18.57
C ALA A 166 -17.24 21.67 17.13
N CYS A 167 -17.18 23.00 16.93
CA CYS A 167 -17.02 23.62 15.62
C CYS A 167 -15.65 23.28 14.99
N PRO A 168 -15.59 22.92 13.68
CA PRO A 168 -16.65 22.96 12.68
C PRO A 168 -17.36 21.63 12.43
N GLY A 169 -17.46 20.76 13.45
CA GLY A 169 -18.07 19.45 13.33
C GLY A 169 -17.35 18.59 12.29
N ASP A 170 -18.13 18.04 11.36
CA ASP A 170 -17.68 17.12 10.32
C ASP A 170 -16.78 17.79 9.27
N LEU A 171 -16.77 19.12 9.17
CA LEU A 171 -15.80 19.86 8.33
C LEU A 171 -14.37 19.83 8.88
N GLY A 172 -14.19 19.42 10.15
CA GLY A 172 -12.89 19.50 10.80
C GLY A 172 -11.82 18.65 10.12
N MET A 173 -12.20 17.52 9.48
CA MET A 173 -11.25 16.69 8.71
C MET A 173 -10.67 17.41 7.48
N TYR A 174 -11.35 18.44 6.98
CA TYR A 174 -10.87 19.27 5.87
C TYR A 174 -10.18 20.53 6.34
N ALA A 175 -10.40 20.97 7.57
CA ALA A 175 -9.89 22.22 8.11
C ALA A 175 -8.40 22.12 8.52
N ILE A 176 -7.57 21.46 7.73
CA ILE A 176 -6.14 21.26 7.97
C ILE A 176 -5.34 21.59 6.71
N PRO A 177 -4.09 22.09 6.83
CA PRO A 177 -3.23 22.31 5.67
C PRO A 177 -3.02 21.00 4.91
N GLY A 178 -2.99 21.08 3.58
CA GLY A 178 -2.82 19.91 2.70
C GLY A 178 -4.07 19.08 2.45
N SER A 179 -5.23 19.46 3.00
CA SER A 179 -6.51 18.78 2.75
C SER A 179 -7.06 19.08 1.34
N THR A 180 -8.21 18.48 1.01
CA THR A 180 -8.88 18.70 -0.27
C THR A 180 -9.32 20.16 -0.51
N ILE A 181 -9.59 20.93 0.56
CA ILE A 181 -9.93 22.36 0.46
C ILE A 181 -8.69 23.25 0.39
N ASP A 182 -7.48 22.72 0.57
CA ASP A 182 -6.25 23.48 0.42
C ASP A 182 -5.83 23.55 -1.05
N PRO A 183 -5.90 24.73 -1.71
CA PRO A 183 -5.53 24.86 -3.12
C PRO A 183 -4.05 24.57 -3.39
N SER A 184 -3.20 24.52 -2.37
CA SER A 184 -1.78 24.15 -2.48
C SER A 184 -1.54 22.64 -2.51
N ALA A 185 -2.56 21.80 -2.26
CA ALA A 185 -2.49 20.35 -2.36
C ALA A 185 -3.29 19.81 -3.56
N PRO A 186 -2.99 18.61 -4.09
CA PRO A 186 -3.80 17.96 -5.10
C PRO A 186 -5.25 17.75 -4.63
N TRP A 187 -6.21 17.87 -5.54
CA TRP A 187 -7.61 17.55 -5.24
C TRP A 187 -7.77 16.05 -4.99
N THR A 188 -8.32 15.66 -3.83
CA THR A 188 -8.51 14.25 -3.45
C THR A 188 -9.99 13.86 -3.34
N GLY A 189 -10.90 14.66 -3.90
CA GLY A 189 -12.35 14.47 -3.76
C GLY A 189 -12.84 14.79 -2.35
N VAL A 190 -14.02 14.26 -2.00
CA VAL A 190 -14.57 14.30 -0.63
C VAL A 190 -13.65 13.58 0.38
N GLY A 191 -12.72 12.74 -0.09
CA GLY A 191 -11.56 12.19 0.62
C GLY A 191 -11.60 12.16 2.16
N GLY A 192 -11.79 10.97 2.73
CA GLY A 192 -11.90 10.74 4.17
C GLY A 192 -13.30 10.26 4.55
N ASP A 193 -13.38 9.28 5.46
CA ASP A 193 -14.63 8.76 6.00
C ASP A 193 -14.92 9.45 7.33
N ILE A 194 -16.15 9.95 7.50
CA ILE A 194 -16.50 10.74 8.68
C ILE A 194 -16.52 9.90 9.96
N HIS A 195 -16.88 8.64 9.88
CA HIS A 195 -16.88 7.74 11.04
C HIS A 195 -15.46 7.34 11.43
N VAL A 196 -14.56 7.19 10.45
CA VAL A 196 -13.13 7.07 10.72
C VAL A 196 -12.59 8.34 11.38
N TYR A 197 -12.97 9.53 10.92
CA TYR A 197 -12.55 10.79 11.53
C TYR A 197 -13.04 10.90 12.99
N ARG A 198 -14.32 10.62 13.23
CA ARG A 198 -14.89 10.58 14.59
C ARG A 198 -14.15 9.57 15.48
N THR A 199 -13.79 8.41 14.93
CA THR A 199 -12.99 7.39 15.63
C THR A 199 -11.61 7.93 16.00
N GLN A 200 -10.90 8.57 15.06
CA GLN A 200 -9.57 9.17 15.28
C GLN A 200 -9.60 10.23 16.38
N LYS A 201 -10.57 11.16 16.33
CA LYS A 201 -10.75 12.16 17.40
C LYS A 201 -11.01 11.52 18.75
N TRP A 202 -11.91 10.53 18.79
CA TRP A 202 -12.29 9.88 20.02
C TRP A 202 -11.11 9.14 20.66
N VAL A 203 -10.40 8.31 19.89
CA VAL A 203 -9.27 7.52 20.41
C VAL A 203 -8.14 8.44 20.87
N ASN A 204 -7.82 9.48 20.09
CA ASN A 204 -6.80 10.46 20.46
C ASN A 204 -7.16 11.21 21.74
N ARG A 205 -8.41 11.66 21.88
CA ARG A 205 -8.86 12.40 23.06
C ARG A 205 -8.85 11.50 24.30
N THR A 206 -9.35 10.27 24.16
CA THR A 206 -9.58 9.35 25.29
C THR A 206 -8.29 8.80 25.86
N TYR A 207 -7.31 8.47 25.00
CA TYR A 207 -6.09 7.78 25.43
C TYR A 207 -4.83 8.66 25.35
N ARG A 208 -4.95 9.99 25.13
CA ARG A 208 -3.79 10.91 25.03
C ARG A 208 -2.81 10.81 26.22
N ASP A 209 -3.33 10.50 27.41
CA ASP A 209 -2.56 10.44 28.65
C ASP A 209 -2.16 9.00 29.04
N ALA A 210 -2.51 8.00 28.21
CA ALA A 210 -2.14 6.61 28.45
C ALA A 210 -0.64 6.38 28.15
N PRO A 211 0.14 5.73 29.04
CA PRO A 211 1.55 5.49 28.81
C PRO A 211 1.83 4.75 27.49
N GLY A 212 2.71 5.31 26.67
CA GLY A 212 3.11 4.76 25.37
C GLY A 212 2.18 5.09 24.20
N TYR A 213 1.02 5.70 24.43
CA TYR A 213 0.05 6.00 23.39
C TYR A 213 0.59 7.00 22.35
N LEU A 214 0.36 6.70 21.06
CA LEU A 214 0.71 7.58 19.94
C LEU A 214 -0.56 8.02 19.19
N LYS A 215 -0.71 9.34 19.02
CA LYS A 215 -1.86 9.92 18.30
C LYS A 215 -1.80 9.59 16.82
N CYS A 216 -2.95 9.24 16.24
CA CYS A 216 -3.11 9.13 14.79
C CYS A 216 -3.55 10.47 14.19
N PRO A 217 -3.34 10.70 12.88
CA PRO A 217 -3.91 11.85 12.18
C PRO A 217 -5.44 11.84 12.24
N GLU A 218 -6.07 13.01 12.43
CA GLU A 218 -7.54 13.17 12.45
C GLU A 218 -8.02 13.70 11.10
N ASN A 219 -8.01 12.84 10.08
CA ASN A 219 -8.27 13.24 8.67
C ASN A 219 -9.29 12.32 7.96
N GLY A 220 -9.95 11.43 8.68
CA GLY A 220 -10.92 10.48 8.13
C GLY A 220 -10.30 9.36 7.30
N ARG A 221 -8.97 9.30 7.15
CA ARG A 221 -8.30 8.26 6.37
C ARG A 221 -7.86 7.12 7.29
N THR A 222 -8.36 5.92 7.02
CA THR A 222 -7.86 4.70 7.67
C THR A 222 -6.39 4.44 7.27
N GLY A 223 -5.69 3.63 8.05
CA GLY A 223 -4.28 3.31 7.84
C GLY A 223 -3.62 2.75 9.10
N TRP A 224 -2.33 2.38 8.98
CA TRP A 224 -1.56 1.80 10.10
C TRP A 224 -1.63 2.65 11.36
N SER A 225 -1.44 3.97 11.26
CA SER A 225 -1.52 4.87 12.42
C SER A 225 -2.87 4.76 13.14
N THR A 226 -3.98 4.77 12.41
CA THR A 226 -5.34 4.67 12.97
C THR A 226 -5.57 3.34 13.67
N VAL A 227 -5.29 2.20 13.02
CA VAL A 227 -5.51 0.87 13.62
C VAL A 227 -4.56 0.58 14.78
N LEU A 228 -3.34 1.13 14.75
CA LEU A 228 -2.38 1.00 15.85
C LEU A 228 -2.74 1.87 17.05
N SER A 229 -3.29 3.07 16.85
CA SER A 229 -3.86 3.86 17.95
C SER A 229 -5.08 3.16 18.57
N LEU A 230 -5.94 2.52 17.78
CA LEU A 230 -7.03 1.66 18.29
C LEU A 230 -6.48 0.45 19.06
N THR A 231 -5.38 -0.16 18.58
CA THR A 231 -4.68 -1.24 19.29
C THR A 231 -4.21 -0.80 20.67
N GLN A 232 -3.61 0.40 20.77
CA GLN A 232 -3.14 0.94 22.04
C GLN A 232 -4.31 1.31 22.97
N GLY A 233 -5.41 1.83 22.43
CA GLY A 233 -6.64 2.03 23.19
C GLY A 233 -7.16 0.71 23.77
N LEU A 234 -7.23 -0.35 22.96
CA LEU A 234 -7.63 -1.69 23.43
C LEU A 234 -6.69 -2.23 24.50
N GLN A 235 -5.38 -2.08 24.31
CA GLN A 235 -4.40 -2.49 25.31
C GLN A 235 -4.63 -1.79 26.64
N HIS A 236 -4.87 -0.48 26.63
CA HIS A 236 -5.17 0.28 27.84
C HIS A 236 -6.43 -0.25 28.55
N GLU A 237 -7.52 -0.44 27.81
CA GLU A 237 -8.78 -0.98 28.34
C GLU A 237 -8.65 -2.42 28.87
N LEU A 238 -7.68 -3.18 28.35
CA LEU A 238 -7.33 -4.52 28.82
C LEU A 238 -6.30 -4.53 29.95
N GLY A 239 -5.89 -3.37 30.47
CA GLY A 239 -4.94 -3.24 31.58
C GLY A 239 -3.47 -3.45 31.20
N ILE A 240 -3.12 -3.36 29.91
CA ILE A 240 -1.75 -3.48 29.42
C ILE A 240 -1.10 -2.09 29.43
N SER A 241 0.03 -1.96 30.14
CA SER A 241 0.80 -0.72 30.24
C SER A 241 2.31 -1.00 30.33
N PRO A 242 3.19 -0.23 29.66
CA PRO A 242 2.83 0.78 28.66
C PRO A 242 2.20 0.13 27.41
N THR A 243 1.36 0.90 26.71
CA THR A 243 0.78 0.48 25.43
C THR A 243 1.85 0.55 24.34
N VAL A 244 1.75 -0.31 23.32
CA VAL A 244 2.67 -0.38 22.17
C VAL A 244 1.91 -0.55 20.87
N GLN A 245 2.46 -0.04 19.77
CA GLN A 245 1.90 -0.18 18.42
C GLN A 245 2.12 -1.59 17.85
N ASN A 246 1.63 -2.62 18.54
CA ASN A 246 1.67 -4.01 18.09
C ASN A 246 0.60 -4.87 18.76
N PHE A 247 -0.17 -5.61 17.96
CA PHE A 247 -1.09 -6.63 18.46
C PHE A 247 -0.34 -7.97 18.62
N GLY A 248 0.42 -8.09 19.71
CA GLY A 248 1.24 -9.27 20.00
C GLY A 248 0.52 -10.36 20.81
N PRO A 249 1.25 -11.44 21.19
CA PRO A 249 0.71 -12.53 22.01
C PRO A 249 0.07 -12.08 23.33
N GLY A 250 0.60 -11.03 23.97
CA GLY A 250 0.04 -10.45 25.19
C GLY A 250 -1.37 -9.88 24.98
N THR A 251 -1.56 -9.04 23.97
CA THR A 251 -2.88 -8.48 23.61
C THR A 251 -3.84 -9.58 23.17
N PHE A 252 -3.37 -10.54 22.38
CA PHE A 252 -4.17 -11.70 21.97
C PHE A 252 -4.68 -12.49 23.17
N ASN A 253 -3.81 -12.82 24.13
CA ASN A 253 -4.19 -13.55 25.33
C ASN A 253 -5.12 -12.74 26.24
N ALA A 254 -4.95 -11.42 26.32
CA ALA A 254 -5.86 -10.56 27.08
C ALA A 254 -7.28 -10.57 26.50
N VAL A 255 -7.44 -10.47 25.17
CA VAL A 255 -8.75 -10.61 24.51
C VAL A 255 -9.32 -12.02 24.70
N LYS A 256 -8.50 -13.05 24.51
CA LYS A 256 -8.91 -14.46 24.68
C LYS A 256 -9.41 -14.75 26.10
N ASN A 257 -8.67 -14.30 27.11
CA ASN A 257 -9.00 -14.53 28.52
C ASN A 257 -10.19 -13.70 28.99
N ARG A 258 -10.45 -12.55 28.35
CA ARG A 258 -11.65 -11.75 28.61
C ARG A 258 -12.92 -12.53 28.29
N TRP A 259 -12.93 -13.28 27.18
CA TRP A 259 -14.06 -14.12 26.76
C TRP A 259 -15.41 -13.38 26.71
N VAL A 260 -15.43 -12.18 26.12
CA VAL A 260 -16.65 -11.38 25.96
C VAL A 260 -16.77 -10.91 24.52
N MET A 261 -17.92 -11.15 23.90
CA MET A 261 -18.27 -10.61 22.58
C MET A 261 -18.74 -9.16 22.70
N PRO A 262 -18.60 -8.35 21.63
CA PRO A 262 -18.93 -6.93 21.67
C PRO A 262 -20.36 -6.59 22.11
N ASP A 263 -21.35 -7.41 21.72
CA ASP A 263 -22.78 -7.23 22.06
C ASP A 263 -23.04 -7.35 23.57
N ARG A 264 -22.12 -7.97 24.31
CA ARG A 264 -22.21 -8.20 25.76
C ARG A 264 -21.07 -7.52 26.51
N ASP A 265 -20.22 -6.73 25.84
CA ASP A 265 -19.09 -6.08 26.50
C ASP A 265 -19.58 -4.92 27.38
N PRO A 266 -19.31 -4.94 28.70
CA PRO A 266 -19.76 -3.87 29.58
C PRO A 266 -18.95 -2.58 29.42
N SER A 267 -17.80 -2.61 28.73
CA SER A 267 -17.02 -1.39 28.45
C SER A 267 -17.49 -0.75 27.15
N GLU A 268 -18.13 0.41 27.27
CA GLU A 268 -18.47 1.24 26.11
C GLU A 268 -17.22 1.66 25.31
N ASN A 269 -16.07 1.82 25.97
CA ASN A 269 -14.83 2.16 25.29
C ASN A 269 -14.31 1.02 24.41
N ILE A 270 -14.42 -0.22 24.89
CA ILE A 270 -14.08 -1.40 24.07
C ILE A 270 -15.05 -1.52 22.89
N GLN A 271 -16.35 -1.29 23.10
CA GLN A 271 -17.32 -1.25 22.00
C GLN A 271 -16.98 -0.15 20.97
N ARG A 272 -16.64 1.07 21.41
CA ARG A 272 -16.18 2.17 20.55
C ARG A 272 -14.93 1.79 19.75
N ILE A 273 -13.97 1.07 20.36
CA ILE A 273 -12.79 0.55 19.66
C ILE A 273 -13.21 -0.41 18.55
N TYR A 274 -14.09 -1.37 18.82
CA TYR A 274 -14.53 -2.35 17.84
C TYR A 274 -15.36 -1.71 16.71
N ASN A 275 -16.26 -0.78 17.03
CA ASN A 275 -16.99 0.02 16.03
C ASN A 275 -16.03 0.82 15.15
N GLY A 276 -15.07 1.51 15.76
CA GLY A 276 -14.04 2.26 15.04
C GLY A 276 -13.19 1.36 14.13
N ALA A 277 -12.88 0.14 14.58
CA ALA A 277 -12.14 -0.81 13.76
C ALA A 277 -12.98 -1.36 12.59
N LEU A 278 -14.29 -1.61 12.77
CA LEU A 278 -15.21 -1.97 11.68
C LEU A 278 -15.23 -0.88 10.60
N TRP A 279 -15.36 0.38 11.01
CA TRP A 279 -15.27 1.53 10.10
C TRP A 279 -13.95 1.57 9.34
N CYS A 280 -12.82 1.37 10.04
CA CYS A 280 -11.50 1.32 9.43
C CYS A 280 -11.34 0.17 8.41
N LYS A 281 -12.15 -0.88 8.50
CA LYS A 281 -12.19 -2.02 7.56
C LYS A 281 -13.22 -1.86 6.45
N GLY A 282 -14.00 -0.77 6.46
CA GLY A 282 -15.07 -0.52 5.49
C GLY A 282 -16.36 -1.29 5.78
N TYR A 283 -16.54 -1.77 7.01
CA TYR A 283 -17.82 -2.28 7.50
C TYR A 283 -18.63 -1.16 8.13
N TRP A 284 -19.95 -1.31 8.11
CA TRP A 284 -20.83 -0.43 8.88
C TRP A 284 -20.65 -0.72 10.37
N ALA A 285 -21.00 0.25 11.19
CA ALA A 285 -21.03 0.12 12.64
C ALA A 285 -21.86 1.27 13.20
N SER A 286 -21.98 1.33 14.52
CA SER A 286 -22.70 2.40 15.19
C SER A 286 -22.23 3.79 14.76
N LEU A 287 -23.19 4.61 14.32
CA LEU A 287 -23.00 5.98 13.84
C LEU A 287 -22.41 6.92 14.90
N ASP A 288 -22.80 6.69 16.15
CA ASP A 288 -22.36 7.44 17.33
C ASP A 288 -21.08 6.86 17.95
N LEU A 289 -20.57 5.75 17.38
CA LEU A 289 -19.51 4.88 17.92
C LEU A 289 -19.86 4.22 19.26
N THR A 290 -20.92 4.64 19.95
CA THR A 290 -21.32 4.16 21.28
C THR A 290 -22.25 2.97 21.21
N GLY A 291 -22.07 2.00 22.11
CA GLY A 291 -22.94 0.82 22.16
C GLY A 291 -22.66 -0.18 21.04
N TRP A 292 -23.47 -1.23 20.97
CA TRP A 292 -23.41 -2.24 19.94
C TRP A 292 -24.79 -2.44 19.32
N ASP A 293 -25.07 -1.70 18.25
CA ASP A 293 -26.38 -1.69 17.59
C ASP A 293 -26.48 -2.76 16.47
N ALA A 294 -27.60 -2.73 15.75
CA ALA A 294 -27.89 -3.67 14.66
C ALA A 294 -26.86 -3.57 13.52
N ASP A 295 -26.35 -2.38 13.21
CA ASP A 295 -25.37 -2.18 12.14
C ASP A 295 -24.01 -2.80 12.50
N SER A 296 -23.57 -2.60 13.75
CA SER A 296 -22.35 -3.25 14.29
C SER A 296 -22.49 -4.76 14.34
N GLN A 297 -23.67 -5.25 14.77
CA GLN A 297 -23.97 -6.68 14.83
C GLN A 297 -23.96 -7.32 13.43
N GLU A 298 -24.72 -6.78 12.47
CA GLU A 298 -24.77 -7.30 11.09
C GLU A 298 -23.40 -7.26 10.43
N SER A 299 -22.63 -6.20 10.66
CA SER A 299 -21.28 -6.06 10.11
C SER A 299 -20.31 -7.06 10.70
N THR A 300 -20.47 -7.44 11.96
CA THR A 300 -19.64 -8.48 12.59
C THR A 300 -20.00 -9.86 12.07
N GLU A 301 -21.30 -10.15 11.89
CA GLU A 301 -21.79 -11.35 11.20
C GLU A 301 -21.24 -11.46 9.77
N ARG A 302 -21.25 -10.34 9.05
CA ARG A 302 -20.69 -10.25 7.71
C ARG A 302 -19.18 -10.42 7.71
N LEU A 303 -18.46 -9.82 8.65
CA LEU A 303 -17.01 -9.95 8.80
C LEU A 303 -16.60 -11.42 8.99
N TYR A 304 -17.28 -12.16 9.87
CA TYR A 304 -17.02 -13.59 10.07
C TYR A 304 -17.22 -14.38 8.76
N ARG A 305 -18.35 -14.16 8.07
CA ARG A 305 -18.60 -14.81 6.77
C ARG A 305 -17.55 -14.45 5.72
N ASP A 306 -17.14 -13.19 5.69
CA ASP A 306 -16.12 -12.67 4.79
C ASP A 306 -14.74 -13.29 5.06
N MET A 307 -14.43 -13.58 6.33
CA MET A 307 -13.24 -14.33 6.77
C MET A 307 -13.33 -15.84 6.49
N GLY A 308 -14.49 -16.37 6.12
CA GLY A 308 -14.75 -17.81 5.97
C GLY A 308 -15.08 -18.53 7.29
N LEU A 309 -15.43 -17.79 8.34
CA LEU A 309 -15.70 -18.33 9.67
C LEU A 309 -17.19 -18.60 9.90
N ASP A 310 -17.49 -19.56 10.78
CA ASP A 310 -18.84 -19.84 11.25
C ASP A 310 -19.24 -18.82 12.31
N TYR A 311 -20.36 -18.14 12.09
CA TYR A 311 -20.94 -17.23 13.06
C TYR A 311 -22.10 -17.85 13.84
N ALA A 312 -22.78 -18.85 13.27
CA ALA A 312 -24.01 -19.39 13.85
C ALA A 312 -23.73 -20.18 15.14
N ASP A 313 -22.61 -20.89 15.16
CA ASP A 313 -22.12 -21.64 16.32
C ASP A 313 -21.45 -20.69 17.34
N GLU A 314 -22.08 -20.50 18.50
CA GLU A 314 -21.63 -19.56 19.52
C GLU A 314 -20.25 -19.89 20.10
N ASP A 315 -19.93 -21.18 20.28
CA ASP A 315 -18.65 -21.60 20.85
C ASP A 315 -17.52 -21.36 19.84
N LYS A 316 -17.74 -21.70 18.57
CA LYS A 316 -16.77 -21.40 17.50
C LYS A 316 -16.59 -19.90 17.29
N ARG A 317 -17.69 -19.14 17.33
CA ARG A 317 -17.67 -17.68 17.20
C ARG A 317 -16.81 -17.07 18.30
N HIS A 318 -17.03 -17.45 19.56
CA HIS A 318 -16.22 -17.00 20.71
C HIS A 318 -14.75 -17.40 20.60
N ALA A 319 -14.47 -18.66 20.26
CA ALA A 319 -13.10 -19.15 20.13
C ALA A 319 -12.30 -18.36 19.09
N MET A 320 -12.96 -17.92 18.02
CA MET A 320 -12.35 -17.12 16.95
C MET A 320 -12.24 -15.63 17.25
N TRP A 321 -12.96 -15.11 18.24
CA TRP A 321 -12.96 -13.68 18.55
C TRP A 321 -11.57 -13.03 18.72
N PRO A 322 -10.60 -13.59 19.48
CA PRO A 322 -9.27 -12.99 19.58
C PRO A 322 -8.51 -12.93 18.25
N HIS A 323 -8.78 -13.87 17.32
CA HIS A 323 -8.24 -13.81 15.95
C HIS A 323 -8.90 -12.71 15.12
N VAL A 324 -10.23 -12.56 15.22
CA VAL A 324 -11.00 -11.52 14.54
C VAL A 324 -10.58 -10.13 15.02
N VAL A 325 -10.43 -9.93 16.33
CA VAL A 325 -9.97 -8.65 16.90
C VAL A 325 -8.56 -8.33 16.42
N ARG A 326 -7.65 -9.31 16.41
CA ARG A 326 -6.31 -9.08 15.85
C ARG A 326 -6.36 -8.62 14.39
N ALA A 327 -7.21 -9.24 13.58
CA ALA A 327 -7.39 -8.88 12.18
C ALA A 327 -7.98 -7.47 12.01
N LEU A 328 -8.95 -7.09 12.85
CA LEU A 328 -9.52 -5.73 12.93
C LEU A 328 -8.44 -4.68 13.25
N MET A 329 -7.45 -5.03 14.06
CA MET A 329 -6.36 -4.15 14.53
C MET A 329 -5.12 -4.15 13.62
N ARG A 330 -5.21 -4.72 12.42
CA ARG A 330 -4.16 -4.75 11.39
C ARG A 330 -4.64 -4.09 10.10
N MET A 331 -3.89 -4.19 9.00
CA MET A 331 -4.33 -3.72 7.68
C MET A 331 -4.97 -4.82 6.82
N ASP A 332 -5.17 -6.03 7.39
CA ASP A 332 -5.76 -7.18 6.70
C ASP A 332 -7.18 -6.87 6.17
N GLN A 333 -7.47 -7.13 4.90
CA GLN A 333 -8.77 -6.83 4.27
C GLN A 333 -9.54 -8.13 3.99
N PHE A 334 -10.86 -8.14 4.25
CA PHE A 334 -11.71 -9.34 4.16
C PHE A 334 -12.84 -9.20 3.13
N ARG A 335 -12.97 -8.00 2.55
CA ARG A 335 -13.75 -7.76 1.35
C ARG A 335 -12.85 -7.77 0.13
N LYS A 336 -13.38 -8.27 -0.99
CA LYS A 336 -12.66 -8.23 -2.26
C LYS A 336 -12.29 -6.78 -2.60
N VAL A 337 -11.00 -6.52 -2.79
CA VAL A 337 -10.50 -5.21 -3.21
C VAL A 337 -10.65 -5.05 -4.74
N PRO A 338 -10.62 -3.83 -5.28
CA PRO A 338 -10.50 -3.63 -6.72
C PRO A 338 -9.31 -4.43 -7.28
N GLY A 339 -9.54 -5.20 -8.35
CA GLY A 339 -8.53 -6.10 -8.94
C GLY A 339 -8.36 -7.44 -8.22
N GLY A 340 -9.02 -7.67 -7.09
CA GLY A 340 -9.06 -8.97 -6.41
C GLY A 340 -9.88 -10.01 -7.18
N ASP A 341 -9.54 -11.28 -6.97
CA ASP A 341 -10.14 -12.44 -7.62
C ASP A 341 -11.04 -13.25 -6.66
N ASP A 342 -12.23 -13.65 -7.11
CA ASP A 342 -13.21 -14.37 -6.28
C ASP A 342 -12.76 -15.80 -5.93
N HIS A 343 -11.97 -16.45 -6.80
CA HIS A 343 -11.43 -17.78 -6.53
C HIS A 343 -10.27 -17.73 -5.55
N VAL A 344 -9.38 -16.72 -5.67
CA VAL A 344 -8.37 -16.41 -4.66
C VAL A 344 -9.04 -16.20 -3.30
N ARG A 345 -10.12 -15.40 -3.28
CA ARG A 345 -10.90 -15.17 -2.07
C ARG A 345 -11.49 -16.46 -1.48
N GLY A 346 -12.03 -17.34 -2.31
CA GLY A 346 -12.52 -18.65 -1.87
C GLY A 346 -11.41 -19.51 -1.24
N ILE A 347 -10.19 -19.48 -1.78
CA ILE A 347 -9.03 -20.18 -1.21
C ILE A 347 -8.65 -19.56 0.14
N GLN A 348 -8.56 -18.23 0.23
CA GLN A 348 -8.27 -17.50 1.47
C GLN A 348 -9.26 -17.86 2.60
N GLN A 349 -10.56 -17.87 2.29
CA GLN A 349 -11.60 -18.25 3.23
C GLN A 349 -11.49 -19.71 3.69
N ARG A 350 -11.15 -20.63 2.77
CA ARG A 350 -10.91 -22.03 3.14
C ARG A 350 -9.67 -22.20 4.01
N LEU A 351 -8.61 -21.41 3.77
CA LEU A 351 -7.43 -21.42 4.62
C LEU A 351 -7.80 -21.05 6.07
N ASN A 352 -8.58 -19.99 6.23
CA ASN A 352 -9.07 -19.53 7.53
C ASN A 352 -10.00 -20.55 8.21
N SER A 353 -11.03 -21.02 7.49
CA SER A 353 -12.04 -21.91 8.05
C SER A 353 -11.46 -23.25 8.49
N ARG A 354 -10.55 -23.82 7.70
CA ARG A 354 -9.96 -25.13 7.95
C ARG A 354 -8.79 -25.05 8.92
N TYR A 355 -7.77 -24.25 8.61
CA TYR A 355 -6.49 -24.36 9.30
C TYR A 355 -6.38 -23.47 10.53
N VAL A 356 -7.11 -22.34 10.55
CA VAL A 356 -7.18 -21.47 11.72
C VAL A 356 -8.32 -21.91 12.64
N ALA A 357 -9.56 -21.99 12.14
CA ALA A 357 -10.72 -22.27 12.98
C ALA A 357 -10.94 -23.77 13.25
N GLY A 358 -10.89 -24.61 12.22
CA GLY A 358 -11.17 -26.05 12.35
C GLY A 358 -10.04 -26.84 13.02
N ILE A 359 -8.80 -26.65 12.57
CA ILE A 359 -7.61 -27.37 13.04
C ILE A 359 -6.92 -26.62 14.18
N GLY A 360 -6.88 -25.29 14.14
CA GLY A 360 -6.19 -24.49 15.16
C GLY A 360 -4.66 -24.61 15.08
N ILE A 361 -4.06 -24.47 13.89
CA ILE A 361 -2.59 -24.44 13.74
C ILE A 361 -2.04 -23.26 14.57
N PRO A 362 -1.20 -23.50 15.62
CA PRO A 362 -0.83 -22.44 16.56
C PRO A 362 -0.08 -21.27 15.94
N ALA A 363 0.72 -21.53 14.90
CA ALA A 363 1.49 -20.52 14.20
C ALA A 363 0.68 -19.75 13.13
N MET A 364 -0.52 -20.20 12.79
CA MET A 364 -1.31 -19.64 11.70
C MET A 364 -2.33 -18.62 12.22
N TYR A 365 -2.35 -17.45 11.59
CA TYR A 365 -3.34 -16.42 11.83
C TYR A 365 -4.33 -16.35 10.65
N LEU A 366 -5.42 -15.61 10.82
CA LEU A 366 -6.33 -15.33 9.72
C LEU A 366 -5.55 -14.62 8.61
N VAL A 367 -5.60 -15.19 7.40
CA VAL A 367 -5.09 -14.53 6.20
C VAL A 367 -6.18 -13.58 5.68
N PRO A 368 -5.81 -12.46 5.01
CA PRO A 368 -6.80 -11.58 4.38
C PRO A 368 -7.66 -12.36 3.37
N CYS A 369 -8.90 -11.91 3.19
CA CYS A 369 -9.88 -12.45 2.23
C CYS A 369 -10.24 -11.41 1.15
N ASP A 370 -9.23 -10.72 0.66
CA ASP A 370 -9.30 -9.59 -0.28
C ASP A 370 -9.25 -9.99 -1.76
N GLY A 371 -9.05 -11.27 -2.06
CA GLY A 371 -8.87 -11.77 -3.42
C GLY A 371 -7.48 -11.53 -4.01
N VAL A 372 -6.50 -11.12 -3.20
CA VAL A 372 -5.11 -10.91 -3.63
C VAL A 372 -4.18 -11.97 -3.03
N TYR A 373 -3.32 -12.57 -3.84
CA TYR A 373 -2.32 -13.51 -3.34
C TYR A 373 -1.15 -12.77 -2.68
N SER A 374 -1.30 -12.44 -1.40
CA SER A 374 -0.29 -11.72 -0.62
C SER A 374 0.68 -12.65 0.10
N ARG A 375 1.73 -12.06 0.70
CA ARG A 375 2.68 -12.75 1.57
C ARG A 375 2.01 -13.58 2.67
N ASP A 376 1.00 -13.01 3.33
CA ASP A 376 0.31 -13.70 4.44
C ASP A 376 -0.46 -14.92 3.92
N VAL A 377 -1.02 -14.83 2.71
CA VAL A 377 -1.70 -15.96 2.05
C VAL A 377 -0.69 -17.04 1.63
N GLN A 378 0.49 -16.67 1.11
CA GLN A 378 1.57 -17.60 0.80
C GLN A 378 2.06 -18.34 2.06
N GLN A 379 2.20 -17.65 3.19
CA GLN A 379 2.57 -18.26 4.46
C GLN A 379 1.48 -19.21 4.98
N GLY A 380 0.21 -18.79 4.93
CA GLY A 380 -0.94 -19.63 5.28
C GLY A 380 -1.06 -20.87 4.41
N LEU A 381 -0.85 -20.74 3.09
CA LEU A 381 -0.79 -21.85 2.14
C LEU A 381 0.30 -22.85 2.54
N MET A 382 1.52 -22.37 2.83
CA MET A 382 2.63 -23.23 3.25
C MET A 382 2.31 -23.97 4.56
N MET A 383 1.74 -23.28 5.55
CA MET A 383 1.35 -23.91 6.83
C MET A 383 0.26 -24.98 6.64
N GLY A 384 -0.74 -24.71 5.80
CA GLY A 384 -1.74 -25.70 5.41
C GLY A 384 -1.12 -26.93 4.72
N ILE A 385 -0.19 -26.71 3.78
CA ILE A 385 0.54 -27.80 3.12
C ILE A 385 1.36 -28.60 4.15
N GLN A 386 2.08 -27.94 5.06
CA GLN A 386 2.86 -28.62 6.11
C GLN A 386 1.96 -29.53 6.97
N TYR A 387 0.78 -29.05 7.36
CA TYR A 387 -0.20 -29.87 8.08
C TYR A 387 -0.66 -31.08 7.26
N GLU A 388 -1.08 -30.86 6.03
CA GLU A 388 -1.57 -31.92 5.14
C GLU A 388 -0.47 -32.93 4.76
N LEU A 389 0.80 -32.54 4.85
CA LEU A 389 1.95 -33.42 4.69
C LEU A 389 2.27 -34.26 5.93
N GLY A 390 1.61 -34.01 7.07
CA GLY A 390 1.79 -34.73 8.32
C GLY A 390 2.87 -34.17 9.23
N ILE A 391 3.29 -32.92 9.03
CA ILE A 391 4.21 -32.24 9.97
C ILE A 391 3.42 -31.94 11.26
N ALA A 392 4.00 -32.30 12.40
CA ALA A 392 3.37 -32.08 13.71
C ALA A 392 3.01 -30.61 13.92
N MET A 393 1.83 -30.32 14.48
CA MET A 393 1.30 -28.94 14.59
C MET A 393 2.25 -27.96 15.28
N GLY A 394 2.99 -28.40 16.30
CA GLY A 394 3.98 -27.57 17.00
C GLY A 394 5.25 -27.26 16.18
N SER A 395 5.45 -27.91 15.03
CA SER A 395 6.57 -27.71 14.11
C SER A 395 6.18 -26.97 12.82
N ILE A 396 4.89 -26.69 12.64
CA ILE A 396 4.38 -25.91 11.50
C ILE A 396 4.75 -24.44 11.70
N ASN A 397 5.35 -23.84 10.69
CA ASN A 397 5.91 -22.49 10.75
C ASN A 397 5.90 -21.73 9.41
N GLY A 398 5.40 -22.35 8.33
CA GLY A 398 5.37 -21.75 7.00
C GLY A 398 6.74 -21.61 6.33
N TYR A 399 7.79 -22.21 6.89
CA TYR A 399 9.14 -22.20 6.31
C TYR A 399 9.38 -23.42 5.40
N PHE A 400 9.90 -23.18 4.19
CA PHE A 400 10.28 -24.23 3.23
C PHE A 400 11.63 -24.91 3.58
N GLY A 401 11.74 -25.38 4.82
CA GLY A 401 12.95 -26.01 5.36
C GLY A 401 13.06 -27.51 5.08
N PRO A 402 14.14 -28.17 5.54
CA PRO A 402 14.42 -29.59 5.28
C PRO A 402 13.25 -30.54 5.59
N GLY A 403 12.52 -30.32 6.68
CA GLY A 403 11.35 -31.13 7.03
C GLY A 403 10.20 -31.02 6.01
N THR A 404 9.92 -29.80 5.53
CA THR A 404 8.93 -29.57 4.46
C THR A 404 9.41 -30.19 3.15
N GLN A 405 10.69 -30.04 2.84
CA GLN A 405 11.27 -30.59 1.62
C GLN A 405 11.21 -32.12 1.59
N ALA A 406 11.57 -32.78 2.70
CA ALA A 406 11.48 -34.24 2.82
C ALA A 406 10.04 -34.74 2.69
N ALA A 407 9.08 -34.07 3.34
CA ALA A 407 7.68 -34.45 3.26
C ALA A 407 7.09 -34.26 1.84
N LEU A 408 7.54 -33.23 1.11
CA LEU A 408 7.17 -33.01 -0.29
C LEU A 408 7.77 -34.06 -1.23
N ARG A 409 9.01 -34.51 -0.98
CA ARG A 409 9.62 -35.64 -1.73
C ARG A 409 8.89 -36.96 -1.47
N GLY A 410 8.33 -37.13 -0.26
CA GLY A 410 7.51 -38.27 0.10
C GLY A 410 6.04 -38.08 -0.28
N LYS A 411 5.20 -37.78 0.70
CA LYS A 411 3.74 -37.66 0.56
C LYS A 411 3.34 -36.64 -0.51
N GLY A 412 4.05 -35.52 -0.62
CA GLY A 412 3.73 -34.47 -1.59
C GLY A 412 3.95 -34.87 -3.05
N SER A 413 4.77 -35.88 -3.34
CA SER A 413 5.03 -36.39 -4.69
C SER A 413 4.23 -37.68 -5.00
N ALA A 414 3.39 -38.13 -4.07
CA ALA A 414 2.43 -39.21 -4.30
C ALA A 414 1.15 -38.70 -4.97
N THR A 415 0.20 -39.59 -5.25
CA THR A 415 -1.15 -39.21 -5.69
C THR A 415 -1.83 -38.34 -4.64
N LEU A 416 -2.12 -37.09 -4.99
CA LEU A 416 -2.75 -36.14 -4.07
C LEU A 416 -4.27 -36.36 -3.99
N THR A 417 -4.82 -36.33 -2.79
CA THR A 417 -6.26 -36.41 -2.51
C THR A 417 -6.68 -35.32 -1.51
N GLY A 418 -7.99 -35.08 -1.40
CA GLY A 418 -8.57 -34.17 -0.40
C GLY A 418 -7.93 -32.77 -0.40
N ASP A 419 -7.65 -32.25 0.79
CA ASP A 419 -7.12 -30.91 1.00
C ASP A 419 -5.70 -30.71 0.45
N LEU A 420 -4.83 -31.73 0.50
CA LEU A 420 -3.49 -31.61 -0.10
C LEU A 420 -3.56 -31.40 -1.62
N ARG A 421 -4.48 -32.10 -2.31
CA ARG A 421 -4.75 -31.88 -3.73
C ARG A 421 -5.30 -30.48 -3.98
N TYR A 422 -6.26 -30.03 -3.16
CA TYR A 422 -6.82 -28.69 -3.26
C TYR A 422 -5.72 -27.63 -3.14
N LEU A 423 -4.83 -27.73 -2.14
CA LEU A 423 -3.74 -26.78 -1.92
C LEU A 423 -2.72 -26.79 -3.07
N PHE A 424 -2.42 -27.96 -3.66
CA PHE A 424 -1.56 -28.02 -4.85
C PHE A 424 -2.16 -27.27 -6.03
N ARG A 425 -3.46 -27.46 -6.30
CA ARG A 425 -4.15 -26.79 -7.40
C ARG A 425 -4.34 -25.30 -7.14
N ALA A 426 -4.56 -24.90 -5.88
CA ALA A 426 -4.51 -23.51 -5.46
C ALA A 426 -3.13 -22.88 -5.72
N ALA A 427 -2.04 -23.60 -5.40
CA ALA A 427 -0.68 -23.13 -5.71
C ALA A 427 -0.44 -22.98 -7.22
N CYS A 428 -0.98 -23.88 -8.05
CA CYS A 428 -0.96 -23.73 -9.51
C CYS A 428 -1.73 -22.48 -9.96
N TYR A 429 -2.92 -22.26 -9.41
CA TYR A 429 -3.73 -21.08 -9.71
C TYR A 429 -3.04 -19.78 -9.32
N PHE A 430 -2.41 -19.72 -8.16
CA PHE A 430 -1.64 -18.55 -7.72
C PHE A 430 -0.40 -18.26 -8.58
N ASN A 431 0.17 -19.27 -9.23
CA ASN A 431 1.28 -19.11 -10.17
C ASN A 431 0.81 -18.96 -11.63
N SER A 432 -0.50 -18.80 -11.86
CA SER A 432 -1.07 -18.50 -13.17
C SER A 432 -0.90 -17.00 -13.50
N PRO A 433 -0.66 -16.64 -14.77
CA PRO A 433 -0.52 -17.53 -15.92
C PRO A 433 0.87 -18.17 -16.07
N THR A 434 0.92 -19.25 -16.86
CA THR A 434 2.16 -19.71 -17.50
C THR A 434 2.20 -19.27 -18.97
N TYR A 435 3.35 -19.41 -19.64
CA TYR A 435 3.53 -18.96 -21.02
C TYR A 435 4.09 -20.06 -21.92
N THR A 436 3.56 -20.12 -23.14
CA THR A 436 3.98 -21.03 -24.20
C THR A 436 4.40 -20.24 -25.45
N ALA A 437 4.84 -20.94 -26.49
CA ALA A 437 5.09 -20.32 -27.80
C ALA A 437 3.81 -19.73 -28.43
N GLN A 438 2.63 -20.21 -28.02
CA GLN A 438 1.32 -19.76 -28.52
C GLN A 438 0.74 -18.59 -27.69
N GLY A 439 1.35 -18.25 -26.55
CA GLY A 439 0.92 -17.15 -25.71
C GLY A 439 0.71 -17.54 -24.25
N GLU A 440 -0.14 -16.79 -23.57
CA GLU A 440 -0.49 -16.98 -22.16
C GLU A 440 -1.44 -18.18 -21.99
N ARG A 441 -1.20 -19.00 -20.96
CA ARG A 441 -2.14 -20.03 -20.49
C ARG A 441 -2.48 -19.80 -19.02
N LYS A 442 -3.76 -19.53 -18.76
CA LYS A 442 -4.32 -19.42 -17.42
C LYS A 442 -4.68 -20.79 -16.85
N TYR A 443 -4.53 -20.96 -15.54
CA TYR A 443 -5.05 -22.12 -14.82
C TYR A 443 -6.57 -21.95 -14.67
N LEU A 444 -7.34 -23.02 -14.92
CA LEU A 444 -8.80 -22.96 -14.82
C LEU A 444 -9.23 -23.06 -13.35
N PRO A 445 -10.02 -22.10 -12.83
CA PRO A 445 -10.47 -22.16 -11.43
C PRO A 445 -11.28 -23.42 -11.09
N GLU A 446 -12.02 -23.96 -12.06
CA GLU A 446 -12.84 -25.16 -11.89
C GLU A 446 -11.97 -26.37 -11.54
N ASP A 447 -10.74 -26.42 -12.04
CA ASP A 447 -9.81 -27.50 -11.75
C ASP A 447 -9.43 -27.55 -10.27
N ILE A 448 -9.49 -26.44 -9.52
CA ILE A 448 -9.16 -26.42 -8.08
C ILE A 448 -10.13 -27.30 -7.28
N ALA A 449 -11.42 -27.22 -7.61
CA ALA A 449 -12.50 -27.88 -6.89
C ALA A 449 -12.69 -29.35 -7.29
N ILE A 450 -12.30 -29.74 -8.51
CA ILE A 450 -12.51 -31.10 -9.02
C ILE A 450 -11.48 -32.07 -8.44
N ASP A 451 -11.93 -33.20 -7.91
CA ASP A 451 -11.01 -34.23 -7.38
C ASP A 451 -10.30 -34.99 -8.50
N ALA A 452 -11.04 -35.32 -9.57
CA ALA A 452 -10.49 -36.01 -10.73
C ALA A 452 -9.39 -35.18 -11.43
N GLN A 453 -8.43 -35.87 -12.03
CA GLN A 453 -7.41 -35.23 -12.86
C GLN A 453 -8.02 -34.85 -14.22
N THR A 454 -7.96 -33.57 -14.56
CA THR A 454 -8.49 -33.04 -15.83
C THR A 454 -7.36 -32.83 -16.83
N GLY A 455 -7.68 -32.91 -18.13
CA GLY A 455 -6.70 -32.62 -19.18
C GLY A 455 -6.20 -31.17 -19.15
N THR A 456 -7.04 -30.24 -18.69
CA THR A 456 -6.71 -28.82 -18.50
C THR A 456 -5.68 -28.62 -17.40
N HIS A 457 -5.84 -29.29 -16.25
CA HIS A 457 -4.86 -29.29 -15.17
C HIS A 457 -3.49 -29.82 -15.62
N VAL A 458 -3.49 -30.99 -16.28
CA VAL A 458 -2.25 -31.63 -16.75
C VAL A 458 -1.56 -30.80 -17.82
N GLY A 459 -2.33 -30.27 -18.79
CA GLY A 459 -1.81 -29.41 -19.83
C GLY A 459 -1.16 -28.15 -19.27
N TRP A 460 -1.80 -27.51 -18.27
CA TRP A 460 -1.20 -26.37 -17.59
C TRP A 460 0.08 -26.73 -16.85
N LEU A 461 0.10 -27.86 -16.11
CA LEU A 461 1.30 -28.30 -15.38
C LEU A 461 2.49 -28.52 -16.32
N MET A 462 2.28 -29.19 -17.45
CA MET A 462 3.35 -29.44 -18.42
C MET A 462 3.90 -28.12 -19.00
N ASP A 463 3.02 -27.15 -19.27
CA ASP A 463 3.41 -25.84 -19.77
C ASP A 463 4.12 -25.00 -18.70
N PHE A 464 3.68 -25.06 -17.44
CA PHE A 464 4.36 -24.45 -16.30
C PHE A 464 5.76 -25.04 -16.07
N GLN A 465 5.88 -26.37 -16.11
CA GLN A 465 7.16 -27.06 -15.95
C GLN A 465 8.14 -26.66 -17.05
N ARG A 466 7.68 -26.64 -18.31
CA ARG A 466 8.49 -26.20 -19.45
C ARG A 466 8.89 -24.73 -19.31
N PHE A 467 7.93 -23.86 -18.98
CA PHE A 467 8.18 -22.43 -18.80
C PHE A 467 9.20 -22.16 -17.69
N SER A 468 9.15 -22.92 -16.60
CA SER A 468 10.01 -22.78 -15.41
C SER A 468 11.36 -23.52 -15.50
N GLN A 469 11.62 -24.20 -16.62
CA GLN A 469 12.84 -25.00 -16.85
C GLN A 469 13.05 -26.07 -15.77
N ILE A 470 11.99 -26.82 -15.47
CA ILE A 470 12.03 -28.03 -14.63
C ILE A 470 11.58 -29.24 -15.46
N PRO A 471 11.82 -30.49 -15.00
CA PRO A 471 11.37 -31.68 -15.72
C PRO A 471 9.87 -31.63 -16.05
N VAL A 472 9.54 -31.92 -17.30
CA VAL A 472 8.15 -31.91 -17.80
C VAL A 472 7.54 -33.29 -17.59
N THR A 473 6.94 -33.49 -16.43
CA THR A 473 6.35 -34.77 -16.00
C THR A 473 4.83 -34.76 -16.05
N GLY A 474 4.19 -33.59 -15.98
CA GLY A 474 2.74 -33.47 -15.78
C GLY A 474 2.27 -33.86 -14.36
N HIS A 475 3.20 -33.97 -13.40
CA HIS A 475 2.96 -34.43 -12.04
C HIS A 475 3.40 -33.42 -10.97
N ASN A 476 2.91 -33.62 -9.75
CA ASN A 476 3.21 -32.85 -8.53
C ASN A 476 4.55 -33.25 -7.89
N ASP A 477 5.60 -33.45 -8.68
CA ASP A 477 6.92 -33.79 -8.16
C ASP A 477 7.46 -32.69 -7.25
N TYR A 478 8.43 -33.04 -6.40
CA TYR A 478 9.08 -32.07 -5.52
C TYR A 478 9.56 -30.80 -6.23
N THR A 479 10.13 -30.92 -7.43
CA THR A 479 10.62 -29.77 -8.22
C THR A 479 9.47 -28.86 -8.65
N THR A 480 8.31 -29.42 -9.01
CA THR A 480 7.07 -28.68 -9.28
C THR A 480 6.61 -27.95 -8.02
N TRP A 481 6.54 -28.63 -6.88
CA TRP A 481 6.17 -28.01 -5.60
C TRP A 481 7.10 -26.86 -5.22
N ALA A 482 8.41 -27.09 -5.26
CA ALA A 482 9.40 -26.07 -4.91
C ALA A 482 9.23 -24.84 -5.81
N GLN A 483 9.04 -25.03 -7.11
CA GLN A 483 8.88 -23.94 -8.08
C GLN A 483 7.59 -23.13 -7.89
N LEU A 484 6.52 -23.78 -7.41
CA LEU A 484 5.24 -23.13 -7.07
C LEU A 484 5.32 -22.36 -5.74
N LEU A 485 6.11 -22.84 -4.77
CA LEU A 485 6.05 -22.39 -3.38
C LEU A 485 7.14 -21.40 -2.97
N VAL A 486 8.31 -21.44 -3.62
CA VAL A 486 9.44 -20.55 -3.31
C VAL A 486 10.10 -20.05 -4.59
N SER A 487 10.58 -18.80 -4.58
CA SER A 487 11.13 -18.15 -5.77
C SER A 487 12.39 -18.83 -6.32
N SER A 488 13.17 -19.49 -5.45
CA SER A 488 14.38 -20.23 -5.80
C SER A 488 14.08 -21.57 -6.49
N GLY A 489 12.86 -22.12 -6.32
CA GLY A 489 12.58 -23.50 -6.68
C GLY A 489 13.48 -24.50 -5.95
N ASP A 490 13.77 -25.64 -6.59
CA ASP A 490 14.72 -26.62 -6.08
C ASP A 490 16.16 -26.11 -6.22
N VAL A 491 16.77 -25.70 -5.10
CA VAL A 491 18.15 -25.18 -5.06
C VAL A 491 19.22 -26.23 -5.36
N ALA A 492 18.87 -27.50 -5.41
CA ALA A 492 19.77 -28.58 -5.78
C ALA A 492 19.78 -28.87 -7.28
N ARG A 493 18.89 -28.25 -8.08
CA ARG A 493 18.85 -28.49 -9.53
C ARG A 493 20.08 -27.91 -10.23
N ASP A 494 20.48 -28.58 -11.31
CA ASP A 494 21.56 -28.12 -12.17
C ASP A 494 21.22 -26.78 -12.82
N ALA A 495 22.23 -25.94 -13.01
CA ALA A 495 22.09 -24.64 -13.63
C ALA A 495 23.09 -24.49 -14.79
N ALA A 496 22.63 -23.95 -15.91
CA ALA A 496 23.49 -23.66 -17.07
C ALA A 496 24.08 -22.24 -17.01
N GLY A 497 23.59 -21.39 -16.12
CA GLY A 497 24.09 -20.04 -15.91
C GLY A 497 24.71 -19.86 -14.53
N CYS A 498 25.57 -18.86 -14.41
CA CYS A 498 26.07 -18.36 -13.14
C CYS A 498 26.30 -16.85 -13.19
N ASP A 499 26.58 -16.20 -12.07
CA ASP A 499 27.14 -14.86 -12.01
C ASP A 499 28.10 -14.73 -10.82
N CYS A 500 29.03 -13.78 -10.89
CA CYS A 500 29.97 -13.53 -9.82
C CYS A 500 30.63 -12.16 -9.94
N ILE A 501 31.23 -11.69 -8.85
CA ILE A 501 32.04 -10.46 -8.81
C ILE A 501 33.48 -10.67 -9.26
N THR A 502 34.01 -11.89 -9.13
CA THR A 502 35.42 -12.19 -9.36
C THR A 502 35.72 -12.44 -10.84
N GLU A 503 36.93 -12.10 -11.29
CA GLU A 503 37.36 -12.25 -12.69
C GLU A 503 37.28 -13.71 -13.17
N ILE A 504 36.89 -13.89 -14.43
CA ILE A 504 36.94 -15.17 -15.14
C ILE A 504 38.25 -15.30 -15.89
N THR A 505 39.23 -15.93 -15.24
CA THR A 505 40.49 -16.34 -15.88
C THR A 505 40.28 -17.53 -16.81
N ALA A 506 41.28 -17.85 -17.65
CA ALA A 506 41.19 -19.00 -18.57
C ALA A 506 40.97 -20.33 -17.83
N GLU A 507 41.64 -20.52 -16.68
CA GLU A 507 41.45 -21.70 -15.83
C GLU A 507 40.03 -21.76 -15.28
N ARG A 508 39.53 -20.64 -14.73
CA ARG A 508 38.18 -20.56 -14.18
C ARG A 508 37.12 -20.80 -15.23
N GLY A 509 37.24 -20.18 -16.40
CA GLY A 509 36.33 -20.39 -17.53
C GLY A 509 36.28 -21.86 -17.96
N ARG A 510 37.44 -22.52 -18.08
CA ARG A 510 37.53 -23.96 -18.41
C ARG A 510 36.84 -24.81 -17.34
N LEU A 511 37.03 -24.52 -16.06
CA LEU A 511 36.41 -25.25 -14.95
C LEU A 511 34.90 -25.04 -14.91
N LEU A 512 34.42 -23.81 -15.10
CA LEU A 512 32.99 -23.51 -15.20
C LEU A 512 32.37 -24.32 -16.35
N LYS A 513 32.98 -24.30 -17.54
CA LYS A 513 32.49 -25.06 -18.69
C LYS A 513 32.46 -26.57 -18.43
N ALA A 514 33.49 -27.11 -17.79
CA ALA A 514 33.58 -28.52 -17.43
C ALA A 514 32.52 -28.95 -16.40
N ASN A 515 32.01 -28.02 -15.59
CA ASN A 515 30.93 -28.25 -14.62
C ASN A 515 29.53 -27.91 -15.16
N GLY A 516 29.40 -27.78 -16.49
CA GLY A 516 28.10 -27.65 -17.15
C GLY A 516 27.59 -26.23 -17.34
N TYR A 517 28.29 -25.21 -16.84
CA TYR A 517 27.93 -23.82 -17.14
C TYR A 517 28.16 -23.50 -18.62
N GLN A 518 27.29 -22.66 -19.13
CA GLN A 518 27.30 -22.21 -20.53
C GLN A 518 27.32 -20.69 -20.63
N ILE A 519 26.94 -19.99 -19.56
CA ILE A 519 26.86 -18.53 -19.54
C ILE A 519 27.19 -17.99 -18.14
N VAL A 520 27.90 -16.85 -18.08
CA VAL A 520 28.28 -16.19 -16.82
C VAL A 520 27.90 -14.70 -16.80
N GLY A 521 27.29 -14.23 -15.73
CA GLY A 521 27.00 -12.83 -15.47
C GLY A 521 28.21 -12.12 -14.88
N ARG A 522 28.55 -10.95 -15.43
CA ARG A 522 29.69 -10.14 -14.96
C ARG A 522 29.34 -8.66 -14.91
N TYR A 523 29.83 -7.99 -13.87
CA TYR A 523 29.56 -6.57 -13.63
C TYR A 523 30.38 -5.69 -14.57
N LEU A 524 29.74 -4.75 -15.26
CA LEU A 524 30.42 -3.85 -16.19
C LEU A 524 31.34 -2.84 -15.49
N ASP A 525 31.01 -2.46 -14.25
CA ASP A 525 31.74 -1.39 -13.57
C ASP A 525 31.64 -1.46 -12.05
N GLU A 526 32.55 -0.73 -11.38
CA GLU A 526 32.56 -0.46 -9.94
C GLU A 526 32.86 1.02 -9.74
N HIS A 527 31.97 1.73 -9.05
CA HIS A 527 32.12 3.17 -8.84
C HIS A 527 33.18 3.52 -7.78
N LEU A 528 33.48 2.58 -6.89
CA LEU A 528 34.47 2.74 -5.84
C LEU A 528 35.89 2.56 -6.42
N ALA A 529 36.82 3.35 -5.90
CA ALA A 529 38.22 3.26 -6.29
C ALA A 529 38.95 2.15 -5.53
N PRO A 530 39.99 1.52 -6.11
CA PRO A 530 40.90 0.65 -5.37
C PRO A 530 41.46 1.37 -4.13
N GLY A 531 41.29 0.77 -2.95
CA GLY A 531 41.67 1.34 -1.66
C GLY A 531 40.50 1.84 -0.81
N ASP A 532 39.31 1.98 -1.38
CA ASP A 532 38.08 2.16 -0.60
C ASP A 532 37.76 0.88 0.21
N PRO A 533 37.39 0.97 1.51
CA PRO A 533 37.07 -0.20 2.33
C PRO A 533 35.95 -1.10 1.79
N TYR A 534 35.07 -0.55 0.95
CA TYR A 534 33.95 -1.26 0.35
C TYR A 534 34.20 -1.64 -1.12
N TYR A 535 35.40 -1.40 -1.64
CA TYR A 535 35.77 -1.78 -3.00
C TYR A 535 35.82 -3.30 -3.18
N LEU A 536 34.94 -3.83 -4.05
CA LEU A 536 34.81 -5.28 -4.30
C LEU A 536 35.66 -5.78 -5.49
N GLY A 537 36.17 -4.87 -6.32
CA GLY A 537 36.87 -5.24 -7.54
C GLY A 537 36.00 -5.97 -8.57
N LYS A 538 34.67 -5.78 -8.52
CA LYS A 538 33.70 -6.60 -9.26
C LYS A 538 33.70 -6.41 -10.78
N ALA A 539 34.17 -5.26 -11.24
CA ALA A 539 34.14 -4.88 -12.65
C ALA A 539 34.85 -5.88 -13.56
N LEU A 540 34.29 -6.10 -14.74
CA LEU A 540 34.84 -6.88 -15.84
C LEU A 540 36.23 -6.32 -16.23
N LYS A 541 37.21 -7.19 -16.47
CA LYS A 541 38.59 -6.78 -16.74
C LYS A 541 38.87 -6.67 -18.25
N PRO A 542 39.84 -5.84 -18.67
CA PRO A 542 40.33 -5.85 -20.04
C PRO A 542 40.76 -7.26 -20.47
N GLY A 543 40.27 -7.73 -21.62
CA GLY A 543 40.54 -9.08 -22.13
C GLY A 543 39.68 -10.20 -21.51
N GLU A 544 39.04 -9.98 -20.36
CA GLU A 544 38.14 -10.95 -19.72
C GLU A 544 36.99 -11.40 -20.65
N PRO A 545 36.31 -10.52 -21.42
CA PRO A 545 35.27 -10.95 -22.37
C PRO A 545 35.75 -12.02 -23.34
N GLN A 546 36.93 -11.82 -23.94
CA GLN A 546 37.50 -12.78 -24.89
C GLN A 546 37.92 -14.07 -24.19
N THR A 547 38.43 -13.99 -22.96
CA THR A 547 38.75 -15.15 -22.13
C THR A 547 37.53 -16.03 -21.86
N ILE A 548 36.38 -15.41 -21.52
CA ILE A 548 35.11 -16.13 -21.32
C ILE A 548 34.69 -16.85 -22.61
N LEU A 549 34.72 -16.15 -23.74
CA LEU A 549 34.34 -16.71 -25.04
C LEU A 549 35.28 -17.85 -25.48
N ASN A 550 36.59 -17.70 -25.26
CA ASN A 550 37.59 -18.72 -25.57
C ASN A 550 37.40 -20.00 -24.74
N ALA A 551 36.86 -19.89 -23.53
CA ALA A 551 36.48 -21.04 -22.71
C ALA A 551 35.20 -21.77 -23.20
N GLY A 552 34.56 -21.26 -24.26
CA GLY A 552 33.31 -21.80 -24.78
C GLY A 552 32.08 -21.41 -23.95
N LEU A 553 32.21 -20.35 -23.14
CA LEU A 553 31.11 -19.75 -22.39
C LEU A 553 30.57 -18.52 -23.12
N ARG A 554 29.35 -18.14 -22.80
CA ARG A 554 28.77 -16.82 -23.09
C ARG A 554 28.85 -15.95 -21.84
N PHE A 555 28.55 -14.66 -21.96
CA PHE A 555 28.33 -13.82 -20.78
C PHE A 555 27.17 -12.85 -20.93
N PHE A 556 26.61 -12.38 -19.82
CA PHE A 556 25.65 -11.28 -19.82
C PHE A 556 26.13 -10.14 -18.90
N PRO A 557 26.04 -8.88 -19.34
CA PRO A 557 26.51 -7.75 -18.55
C PRO A 557 25.52 -7.33 -17.46
N ILE A 558 26.04 -7.09 -16.27
CA ILE A 558 25.31 -6.61 -15.09
C ILE A 558 25.80 -5.19 -14.75
N PHE A 559 24.91 -4.31 -14.32
CA PHE A 559 25.23 -2.99 -13.81
C PHE A 559 24.53 -2.76 -12.47
N GLN A 560 25.32 -2.43 -11.43
CA GLN A 560 24.76 -2.22 -10.09
C GLN A 560 25.64 -1.27 -9.28
N TYR A 561 25.14 -0.06 -9.03
CA TYR A 561 25.72 0.87 -8.06
C TYR A 561 24.74 1.06 -6.90
N ASN A 562 25.17 0.73 -5.68
CA ASN A 562 24.40 0.93 -4.44
C ASN A 562 22.92 0.48 -4.53
N GLY A 563 22.67 -0.65 -5.22
CA GLY A 563 21.33 -1.13 -5.54
C GLY A 563 20.51 -1.64 -4.35
N THR A 564 21.02 -1.51 -3.13
CA THR A 564 20.45 -2.07 -1.90
C THR A 564 19.63 -1.06 -1.08
N GLN A 565 19.48 0.18 -1.57
CA GLN A 565 18.82 1.26 -0.84
C GLN A 565 17.92 2.10 -1.76
N LEU A 566 16.69 2.39 -1.30
CA LEU A 566 15.67 3.15 -2.03
C LEU A 566 16.20 4.49 -2.59
N ALA A 567 16.98 5.23 -1.79
CA ALA A 567 17.51 6.55 -2.17
C ALA A 567 18.42 6.54 -3.42
N ASN A 568 18.84 5.36 -3.89
CA ASN A 568 19.62 5.21 -5.13
C ASN A 568 18.78 5.02 -6.39
N PHE A 569 17.46 4.89 -6.25
CA PHE A 569 16.52 4.75 -7.36
C PHE A 569 15.84 6.09 -7.66
N THR A 570 16.53 6.93 -8.42
CA THR A 570 15.97 8.18 -8.97
C THR A 570 16.15 8.21 -10.49
N TYR A 571 15.35 9.03 -11.17
CA TYR A 571 15.47 9.22 -12.62
C TYR A 571 16.90 9.64 -13.03
N ASP A 572 17.45 10.68 -12.39
CA ASP A 572 18.77 11.23 -12.73
C ASP A 572 19.88 10.19 -12.54
N LYS A 573 19.85 9.44 -11.42
CA LYS A 573 20.79 8.35 -11.18
C LYS A 573 20.67 7.27 -12.25
N GLY A 574 19.45 6.90 -12.64
CA GLY A 574 19.21 5.93 -13.70
C GLY A 574 19.76 6.41 -15.05
N TYR A 575 19.56 7.67 -15.38
CA TYR A 575 20.05 8.29 -16.61
C TYR A 575 21.59 8.27 -16.69
N ASP A 576 22.28 8.69 -15.63
CA ASP A 576 23.74 8.67 -15.56
C ASP A 576 24.30 7.25 -15.61
N GLN A 577 23.66 6.32 -14.88
CA GLN A 577 24.06 4.91 -14.85
C GLN A 577 23.81 4.22 -16.19
N GLY A 578 22.74 4.55 -16.90
CA GLY A 578 22.50 4.08 -18.28
C GLY A 578 23.62 4.51 -19.23
N LYS A 579 24.06 5.77 -19.14
CA LYS A 579 25.18 6.29 -19.93
C LYS A 579 26.50 5.62 -19.57
N LYS A 580 26.77 5.42 -18.28
CA LYS A 580 27.98 4.72 -17.84
C LYS A 580 28.02 3.27 -18.31
N ALA A 581 26.90 2.55 -18.17
CA ALA A 581 26.76 1.18 -18.64
C ALA A 581 27.02 1.06 -20.15
N HIS A 582 26.47 1.98 -20.94
CA HIS A 582 26.75 2.05 -22.37
C HIS A 582 28.24 2.20 -22.65
N GLN A 583 28.90 3.18 -22.04
CA GLN A 583 30.32 3.46 -22.25
C GLN A 583 31.19 2.24 -21.93
N LYS A 584 30.92 1.59 -20.79
CA LYS A 584 31.65 0.40 -20.35
C LYS A 584 31.40 -0.81 -21.26
N ALA A 585 30.17 -0.98 -21.74
CA ALA A 585 29.87 -2.04 -22.71
C ALA A 585 30.61 -1.81 -24.05
N VAL A 586 30.71 -0.56 -24.53
CA VAL A 586 31.51 -0.22 -25.72
C VAL A 586 33.00 -0.47 -25.48
N GLU A 587 33.54 -0.05 -24.33
CA GLU A 587 34.94 -0.25 -23.94
C GLU A 587 35.35 -1.73 -23.96
N HIS A 588 34.44 -2.63 -23.58
CA HIS A 588 34.65 -4.09 -23.62
C HIS A 588 34.31 -4.75 -24.96
N GLY A 589 34.01 -3.97 -26.01
CA GLY A 589 33.70 -4.50 -27.33
C GLY A 589 32.37 -5.23 -27.43
N ILE A 590 31.44 -5.00 -26.49
CA ILE A 590 30.15 -5.69 -26.45
C ILE A 590 29.28 -5.23 -27.63
N GLY A 591 28.75 -6.21 -28.38
CA GLY A 591 27.97 -5.99 -29.59
C GLY A 591 26.66 -5.22 -29.36
N ALA A 592 26.20 -4.49 -30.38
CA ALA A 592 24.92 -3.80 -30.34
C ALA A 592 23.74 -4.79 -30.18
N GLY A 593 22.69 -4.36 -29.50
CA GLY A 593 21.49 -5.15 -29.21
C GLY A 593 21.60 -6.02 -27.95
N THR A 594 22.78 -6.12 -27.32
CA THR A 594 22.96 -6.81 -26.03
C THR A 594 22.11 -6.16 -24.94
N CYS A 595 21.56 -6.99 -24.05
CA CYS A 595 20.82 -6.57 -22.87
C CYS A 595 21.78 -6.38 -21.68
N ILE A 596 21.67 -5.25 -20.98
CA ILE A 596 22.40 -4.96 -19.73
C ILE A 596 21.42 -5.00 -18.56
N TYR A 597 21.69 -5.81 -17.54
CA TYR A 597 20.82 -5.98 -16.38
C TYR A 597 21.16 -4.98 -15.28
N PHE A 598 20.21 -4.12 -14.92
CA PHE A 598 20.37 -3.15 -13.83
C PHE A 598 19.77 -3.70 -12.53
N GLY A 599 20.53 -3.66 -11.44
CA GLY A 599 20.16 -4.32 -10.18
C GLY A 599 19.31 -3.49 -9.21
N VAL A 600 18.18 -4.06 -8.81
CA VAL A 600 17.37 -3.68 -7.64
C VAL A 600 17.51 -4.78 -6.60
N ASP A 601 18.41 -4.58 -5.64
CA ASP A 601 18.91 -5.63 -4.76
C ASP A 601 18.49 -5.39 -3.30
N TYR A 602 17.19 -5.20 -3.11
CA TYR A 602 16.55 -5.10 -1.81
C TYR A 602 15.06 -5.50 -1.92
N ASP A 603 14.40 -5.68 -0.78
CA ASP A 603 12.98 -5.99 -0.72
C ASP A 603 12.11 -4.74 -0.99
N ALA A 604 12.05 -4.32 -2.26
CA ALA A 604 11.24 -3.18 -2.67
C ALA A 604 9.74 -3.49 -2.57
N THR A 605 9.01 -2.65 -1.83
CA THR A 605 7.56 -2.70 -1.73
C THR A 605 6.89 -2.24 -3.04
N ASP A 606 5.62 -2.58 -3.24
CA ASP A 606 4.88 -2.18 -4.44
C ASP A 606 4.82 -0.64 -4.63
N GLU A 607 4.69 0.10 -3.53
CA GLU A 607 4.71 1.56 -3.52
C GLU A 607 6.07 2.12 -3.94
N GLU A 608 7.16 1.61 -3.36
CA GLU A 608 8.53 1.99 -3.71
C GLU A 608 8.86 1.69 -5.18
N ILE A 609 8.33 0.59 -5.71
CA ILE A 609 8.51 0.23 -7.12
C ILE A 609 7.94 1.32 -8.02
N GLY A 610 6.68 1.71 -7.80
CA GLY A 610 6.02 2.74 -8.62
C GLY A 610 6.63 4.13 -8.44
N THR A 611 7.00 4.50 -7.21
CA THR A 611 7.44 5.86 -6.88
C THR A 611 8.93 6.12 -7.15
N HIS A 612 9.78 5.09 -7.17
CA HIS A 612 11.24 5.23 -7.27
C HIS A 612 11.86 4.32 -8.33
N VAL A 613 11.58 3.01 -8.29
CA VAL A 613 12.24 2.02 -9.16
C VAL A 613 11.87 2.23 -10.63
N VAL A 614 10.58 2.35 -10.96
CA VAL A 614 10.12 2.61 -12.34
C VAL A 614 10.69 3.93 -12.88
N PRO A 615 10.65 5.06 -12.14
CA PRO A 615 11.33 6.30 -12.54
C PRO A 615 12.84 6.13 -12.81
N TYR A 616 13.56 5.36 -11.98
CA TYR A 616 14.97 5.05 -12.21
C TYR A 616 15.18 4.32 -13.55
N PHE A 617 14.37 3.31 -13.86
CA PHE A 617 14.48 2.59 -15.13
C PHE A 617 14.09 3.42 -16.36
N ASN A 618 13.17 4.39 -16.20
CA ASN A 618 12.90 5.38 -17.23
C ASN A 618 14.12 6.28 -17.49
N GLY A 619 14.88 6.62 -16.45
CA GLY A 619 16.19 7.26 -16.55
C GLY A 619 17.18 6.40 -17.33
N VAL A 620 17.35 5.12 -16.94
CA VAL A 620 18.25 4.16 -17.62
C VAL A 620 17.95 4.10 -19.12
N LYS A 621 16.67 3.96 -19.48
CA LYS A 621 16.21 3.94 -20.87
C LYS A 621 16.60 5.21 -21.62
N ALA A 622 16.40 6.39 -21.00
CA ALA A 622 16.77 7.67 -21.60
C ALA A 622 18.28 7.81 -21.79
N GLY A 623 19.09 7.42 -20.80
CA GLY A 623 20.55 7.46 -20.88
C GLY A 623 21.12 6.55 -21.98
N LEU A 624 20.56 5.34 -22.13
CA LEU A 624 20.92 4.44 -23.23
C LEU A 624 20.50 5.00 -24.60
N ALA A 625 19.31 5.61 -24.69
CA ALA A 625 18.77 6.19 -25.92
C ALA A 625 19.59 7.40 -26.40
N GLU A 626 20.07 8.25 -25.49
CA GLU A 626 20.92 9.39 -25.83
C GLU A 626 22.22 8.98 -26.54
N LEU A 627 22.77 7.84 -26.16
CA LEU A 627 23.97 7.27 -26.79
C LEU A 627 23.60 6.35 -27.98
N GLY A 628 22.47 6.65 -28.65
CA GLY A 628 22.06 5.98 -29.89
C GLY A 628 21.31 4.66 -29.69
N GLY A 629 20.88 4.32 -28.47
CA GLY A 629 20.05 3.13 -28.23
C GLY A 629 20.75 1.81 -28.57
N ARG A 630 22.09 1.78 -28.49
CA ARG A 630 22.91 0.62 -28.89
C ARG A 630 22.62 -0.65 -28.07
N TYR A 631 22.22 -0.50 -26.81
CA TYR A 631 21.96 -1.60 -25.88
C TYR A 631 20.54 -1.54 -25.36
N ALA A 632 19.95 -2.71 -25.10
CA ALA A 632 18.71 -2.83 -24.35
C ALA A 632 19.00 -2.89 -22.85
N PHE A 633 18.03 -2.53 -22.01
CA PHE A 633 18.12 -2.78 -20.58
C PHE A 633 17.25 -3.97 -20.17
N GLY A 634 17.73 -4.69 -19.18
CA GLY A 634 17.01 -5.67 -18.39
C GLY A 634 17.02 -5.26 -16.92
N VAL A 635 16.25 -5.97 -16.12
CA VAL A 635 16.11 -5.70 -14.68
C VAL A 635 16.54 -6.93 -13.90
N TYR A 636 17.36 -6.73 -12.87
CA TYR A 636 17.56 -7.69 -11.80
C TYR A 636 16.77 -7.27 -10.56
N GLY A 637 16.04 -8.20 -9.95
CA GLY A 637 15.29 -7.96 -8.72
C GLY A 637 14.22 -9.01 -8.44
N SER A 638 13.37 -8.76 -7.45
CA SER A 638 12.27 -9.65 -7.09
C SER A 638 11.28 -9.83 -8.25
N ARG A 639 10.44 -10.88 -8.20
CA ARG A 639 9.43 -11.14 -9.25
C ARG A 639 8.55 -9.91 -9.51
N ASN A 640 8.06 -9.24 -8.46
CA ASN A 640 7.25 -8.02 -8.60
C ASN A 640 8.02 -6.88 -9.27
N VAL A 641 9.27 -6.60 -8.83
CA VAL A 641 10.13 -5.61 -9.47
C VAL A 641 10.29 -5.91 -10.96
N CYS A 642 10.61 -7.16 -11.30
CA CYS A 642 10.78 -7.59 -12.68
C CYS A 642 9.52 -7.40 -13.52
N ILE A 643 8.35 -7.79 -13.00
CA ILE A 643 7.05 -7.63 -13.68
C ILE A 643 6.76 -6.14 -13.92
N ARG A 644 6.74 -5.34 -12.86
CA ARG A 644 6.38 -3.91 -12.91
C ARG A 644 7.32 -3.12 -13.82
N VAL A 645 8.63 -3.31 -13.71
CA VAL A 645 9.61 -2.63 -14.57
C VAL A 645 9.48 -3.06 -16.03
N SER A 646 9.18 -4.34 -16.28
CA SER A 646 8.94 -4.83 -17.65
C SER A 646 7.71 -4.19 -18.27
N ASP A 647 6.61 -4.10 -17.51
CA ASP A 647 5.33 -3.59 -18.01
C ASP A 647 5.31 -2.06 -18.13
N GLU A 648 5.96 -1.34 -17.20
CA GLU A 648 5.87 0.12 -17.12
C GLU A 648 7.05 0.87 -17.75
N ALA A 649 8.27 0.33 -17.67
CA ALA A 649 9.47 0.96 -18.27
C ALA A 649 9.89 0.28 -19.59
N GLY A 650 9.49 -0.98 -19.79
CA GLY A 650 9.78 -1.76 -21.00
C GLY A 650 11.09 -2.53 -20.95
N ALA A 651 11.45 -3.12 -19.80
CA ALA A 651 12.62 -3.99 -19.71
C ALA A 651 12.52 -5.16 -20.70
N ARG A 652 13.60 -5.40 -21.45
CA ARG A 652 13.63 -6.46 -22.47
C ARG A 652 13.58 -7.85 -21.82
N TRP A 653 14.35 -8.03 -20.76
CA TRP A 653 14.48 -9.29 -20.04
C TRP A 653 14.54 -9.08 -18.53
N SER A 654 14.09 -10.09 -17.80
CA SER A 654 14.17 -10.13 -16.33
C SER A 654 15.21 -11.14 -15.85
N PHE A 655 16.02 -10.74 -14.88
CA PHE A 655 16.93 -11.57 -14.10
C PHE A 655 16.39 -11.62 -12.66
N VAL A 656 15.70 -12.71 -12.33
CA VAL A 656 14.97 -12.80 -11.06
C VAL A 656 15.92 -13.11 -9.90
N SER A 657 15.83 -12.34 -8.82
CA SER A 657 16.53 -12.59 -7.55
C SER A 657 15.82 -13.70 -6.76
N GLY A 658 15.78 -14.91 -7.32
CA GLY A 658 15.00 -16.02 -6.81
C GLY A 658 15.46 -16.56 -5.46
N MET A 659 16.74 -16.45 -5.12
CA MET A 659 17.29 -16.90 -3.85
C MET A 659 16.83 -16.04 -2.67
N SER A 660 16.38 -14.81 -2.93
CA SER A 660 15.78 -13.90 -1.95
C SER A 660 14.31 -14.26 -1.69
N TRP A 661 14.05 -15.52 -1.34
CA TRP A 661 12.70 -16.08 -1.16
C TRP A 661 11.90 -15.42 -0.04
N GLY A 662 12.57 -14.69 0.87
CA GLY A 662 11.93 -13.90 1.92
C GLY A 662 11.45 -12.52 1.48
N PHE A 663 11.85 -12.03 0.30
CA PHE A 663 11.41 -10.71 -0.19
C PHE A 663 9.91 -10.72 -0.49
N SER A 664 9.21 -9.68 -0.05
CA SER A 664 7.79 -9.46 -0.32
C SER A 664 7.47 -9.56 -1.81
N GLY A 665 8.30 -8.98 -2.68
CA GLY A 665 8.10 -9.04 -4.13
C GLY A 665 8.33 -10.43 -4.76
N ASN A 666 8.77 -11.43 -3.99
CA ASN A 666 8.84 -12.83 -4.41
C ASN A 666 7.70 -13.70 -3.83
N LEU A 667 6.95 -13.19 -2.87
CA LEU A 667 5.84 -13.86 -2.20
C LEU A 667 4.53 -13.28 -2.74
N GLY A 668 3.81 -14.06 -3.55
CA GLY A 668 2.57 -13.58 -4.17
C GLY A 668 2.63 -13.33 -5.68
N PHE A 669 3.81 -13.50 -6.29
CA PHE A 669 4.04 -13.13 -7.69
C PHE A 669 4.53 -14.34 -8.52
N PRO A 670 4.01 -14.56 -9.74
CA PRO A 670 4.50 -15.59 -10.64
C PRO A 670 5.85 -15.22 -11.26
N LEU A 671 6.50 -16.16 -11.96
CA LEU A 671 7.69 -15.85 -12.75
C LEU A 671 7.34 -14.83 -13.87
N PRO A 672 8.13 -13.76 -14.06
CA PRO A 672 7.86 -12.75 -15.09
C PRO A 672 7.86 -13.34 -16.50
N ARG A 673 6.96 -12.91 -17.39
CA ARG A 673 6.89 -13.41 -18.79
C ARG A 673 8.23 -13.39 -19.52
N ASN A 674 9.02 -12.34 -19.32
CA ASN A 674 10.32 -12.13 -19.95
C ASN A 674 11.52 -12.59 -19.09
N TRP A 675 11.32 -13.47 -18.09
CA TRP A 675 12.44 -13.99 -17.30
C TRP A 675 13.45 -14.73 -18.19
N SER A 676 14.72 -14.40 -18.07
CA SER A 676 15.81 -15.07 -18.79
C SER A 676 16.75 -15.79 -17.84
N PHE A 677 16.95 -15.20 -16.66
CA PHE A 677 17.75 -15.77 -15.60
C PHE A 677 16.93 -15.80 -14.31
N ASN A 678 17.11 -16.84 -13.49
CA ASN A 678 16.61 -16.88 -12.12
C ASN A 678 17.76 -17.33 -11.21
N GLN A 679 18.20 -16.45 -10.33
CA GLN A 679 19.26 -16.69 -9.36
C GLN A 679 18.70 -17.52 -8.21
N ILE A 680 19.19 -18.74 -7.97
CA ILE A 680 18.55 -19.68 -7.04
C ILE A 680 19.37 -20.06 -5.82
N ARG A 681 20.70 -19.90 -5.86
CA ARG A 681 21.60 -20.31 -4.78
C ARG A 681 22.95 -19.64 -4.90
N GLU A 682 23.50 -19.13 -3.80
CA GLU A 682 24.90 -18.73 -3.68
C GLU A 682 25.72 -19.90 -3.10
N TYR A 683 26.95 -20.10 -3.59
CA TYR A 683 27.91 -21.02 -2.98
C TYR A 683 29.36 -20.74 -3.40
N ASP A 684 30.32 -21.30 -2.66
CA ASP A 684 31.73 -21.31 -3.08
C ASP A 684 31.97 -22.43 -4.08
N PHE A 685 32.18 -22.07 -5.36
CA PHE A 685 32.51 -23.03 -6.41
C PHE A 685 33.89 -23.66 -6.20
N GLN A 686 34.83 -22.85 -5.71
CA GLN A 686 36.13 -23.23 -5.16
C GLN A 686 36.44 -22.27 -4.00
N PRO A 687 37.42 -22.57 -3.12
CA PRO A 687 37.82 -21.64 -2.07
C PRO A 687 38.13 -20.24 -2.61
N GLY A 688 37.35 -19.24 -2.20
CA GLY A 688 37.47 -17.85 -2.65
C GLY A 688 36.82 -17.53 -4.01
N TRP A 689 36.14 -18.50 -4.64
CA TRP A 689 35.41 -18.33 -5.89
C TRP A 689 33.90 -18.42 -5.65
N GLY A 690 33.38 -17.45 -4.88
CA GLY A 690 31.94 -17.27 -4.72
C GLY A 690 31.24 -17.17 -6.08
N LEU A 691 30.12 -17.89 -6.19
CA LEU A 691 29.36 -18.05 -7.43
C LEU A 691 27.87 -18.17 -7.12
N ASP A 692 27.08 -17.44 -7.90
CA ASP A 692 25.63 -17.56 -7.86
C ASP A 692 25.14 -18.47 -8.98
N HIS A 693 24.25 -19.39 -8.63
CA HIS A 693 23.62 -20.36 -9.53
C HIS A 693 22.43 -19.73 -10.24
N ASN A 694 22.51 -19.64 -11.58
CA ASN A 694 21.48 -19.02 -12.40
C ASN A 694 20.83 -20.03 -13.35
N ILE A 695 19.53 -20.21 -13.22
CA ILE A 695 18.76 -20.95 -14.20
C ILE A 695 18.62 -20.07 -15.43
N TRP A 696 19.12 -20.56 -16.56
CA TRP A 696 19.06 -19.85 -17.83
C TRP A 696 17.94 -20.44 -18.70
N ARG A 697 16.94 -19.61 -19.02
CA ARG A 697 15.76 -20.05 -19.76
C ARG A 697 16.05 -20.27 -21.23
N GLN A 698 15.67 -21.44 -21.75
CA GLN A 698 15.64 -21.67 -23.19
C GLN A 698 14.73 -20.63 -23.88
N GLY A 699 15.26 -19.94 -24.89
CA GLY A 699 14.55 -18.85 -25.58
C GLY A 699 14.50 -17.53 -24.80
N GLY A 700 15.21 -17.42 -23.68
CA GLY A 700 15.54 -16.14 -23.03
C GLY A 700 16.71 -15.42 -23.69
N ASP A 701 17.33 -14.49 -22.96
CA ASP A 701 18.51 -13.75 -23.40
C ASP A 701 19.63 -14.70 -23.87
N PRO A 702 20.07 -14.64 -25.13
CA PRO A 702 21.16 -15.49 -25.61
C PRO A 702 22.53 -15.14 -25.01
N GLY A 703 22.67 -13.98 -24.34
CA GLY A 703 23.95 -13.45 -23.89
C GLY A 703 24.87 -13.03 -25.04
N VAL A 704 26.04 -12.53 -24.67
CA VAL A 704 27.13 -12.14 -25.57
C VAL A 704 27.88 -13.40 -26.00
N SER A 705 27.97 -13.61 -27.32
CA SER A 705 28.69 -14.72 -27.94
C SER A 705 29.89 -14.28 -28.80
N ALA A 706 30.10 -12.97 -28.95
CA ALA A 706 31.22 -12.38 -29.68
C ALA A 706 31.46 -10.95 -29.17
N VAL A 707 32.72 -10.51 -29.18
CA VAL A 707 33.11 -9.12 -28.95
C VAL A 707 33.81 -8.58 -30.20
N THR A 708 33.65 -7.29 -30.46
CA THR A 708 34.35 -6.60 -31.55
C THR A 708 35.46 -5.74 -30.94
N PRO A 709 36.72 -5.89 -31.38
CA PRO A 709 37.84 -5.08 -30.90
C PRO A 709 37.67 -3.58 -31.10
#